data_AF-A0A9D9RNT3-F1
#
_entry.id   AF-A0A9D9RNT3-F1
#
_cell.length_a   1.000
_cell.length_b   1.000
_cell.length_c   1.000
_cell.angle_alpha   90.00
_cell.angle_beta   90.00
_cell.angle_gamma   90.00
#
_symmetry.space_group_name_H-M   'P 1'
#
loop_
_entity.id
_entity.type
_entity.pdbx_description
1 polymer ?
#
loop_
_entity_poly.entity_id
_entity_poly.type
_entity_poly.pdbx_seq_one_letter_code
_entity_poly.pdbx_strand_id
1 'polypeptide(L)'
;MSIFDEKLGDLLETSKYKDFLNFELTNYNSKIINNLITDGEYQEAINFVMSHTNKNYSIPLKVEPSLSGMLNGLILNDKLKFDNFFVHLKKELLNAEEFVFVVSFIKYSGIQILISTLDELERRGIKGKILTSVYMNVTDPKALEKLHSYKNIEVKIYNSGSESFHTKAYLFKKKSYNTCIIGSSNISQSALFSAEEWNVFLTENSYMEIYKNSKEQFEKLWNSNLAIDLTENFINEYENFKSNNGFIKTFNYEKIKKNVQISPNNMQMNVLENLELTRIQGEERGLVIAATGTGKTYLAGFDFKQSSFKSFLFLAHREELLINARKVFSKILNIPENKFGYIGGGIKNTDSKMIFATVQSFNKIKDMFDSKHFEYIVIDEFHHASAKTYEQIIRYFSPKFLLGLTATPERMDGEDIFKLCNYNIVSEIGLKEALDKELIAPFHYFGINDINVDYDKIPLKNGIYDDTLLTHSLNTLNRLDYITEKIHHYGYNGNRMHCIAFCQNIKHAEFMCKGFNSKGFKAEILTSKSNTTERSNVLKAFDNGDVEILCVVDILNEGIDIPKINLLLFLRPTSSSTIFIQQLGRGLRKLPEKDFVTVIDFIGNHNKDYLLAKVFSNERTLQNKCHLIKEIETNFSNFPGASYIEIDRICQERIIKKIEKINFNSSDMLKNEYFEFKNTLGLKDDEIIEIMYFEQNIELFVKLINKFSSLHDAYKYLENSYNEIIDENTYKILKFLDNKINCKEPFTLIAIRMKLDGLVVNEETLLKEYLKLYNIGDFKYKYLIKRIISELKEESFFVGAEEKKYKRINETIKFALWSFNKTINIKDFNENILVKYDRYTRLELQILLDSKVPKGTWRSGYANTARDICLFITNDKEHVNVEHLKYDNSLISDQLIKWSSQPKTAHTSSVGQMFINHAKIDMNVHIFIRKSPYTEDKKTSPFIYLGLADYHESSGDKPMNIVWKLKNRIPQSIIYEINEG
;
A
#
# COMPACT_ATOMS: atom_id res chain seq x y z
N MET A 1 -19.64 65.60 23.58
CA MET A 1 -20.39 66.87 23.54
C MET A 1 -19.40 68.06 23.57
N SER A 2 -18.47 68.16 22.60
CA SER A 2 -17.52 69.30 22.54
C SER A 2 -16.77 69.46 21.20
N ILE A 3 -17.37 69.11 20.04
CA ILE A 3 -16.77 69.45 18.72
C ILE A 3 -17.80 70.18 17.82
N PHE A 4 -19.01 70.48 18.31
CA PHE A 4 -20.10 70.93 17.45
C PHE A 4 -20.41 72.45 17.44
N ASP A 5 -19.70 73.28 18.22
CA ASP A 5 -20.19 74.63 18.50
C ASP A 5 -19.34 75.82 17.99
N GLU A 6 -18.46 75.67 16.98
CA GLU A 6 -17.68 76.84 16.55
C GLU A 6 -17.66 77.28 15.08
N LYS A 7 -18.28 76.60 14.10
CA LYS A 7 -18.45 77.18 12.75
C LYS A 7 -19.73 76.76 12.03
N LEU A 8 -20.88 77.06 12.63
CA LEU A 8 -22.13 77.32 11.89
C LEU A 8 -22.14 78.82 11.54
N GLY A 9 -21.32 79.17 10.55
CA GLY A 9 -21.20 80.54 10.02
C GLY A 9 -21.73 80.69 8.60
N ASP A 10 -21.97 79.60 7.88
CA ASP A 10 -22.49 79.66 6.52
C ASP A 10 -23.74 78.78 6.42
N LEU A 11 -24.89 79.41 6.15
CA LEU A 11 -26.06 78.73 5.62
C LEU A 11 -25.61 77.88 4.43
N LEU A 12 -25.63 76.55 4.56
CA LEU A 12 -25.34 75.63 3.47
C LEU A 12 -26.17 76.03 2.26
N GLU A 13 -25.51 76.43 1.17
CA GLU A 13 -26.18 76.69 -0.10
C GLU A 13 -27.07 75.49 -0.45
N THR A 14 -28.29 75.74 -0.90
CA THR A 14 -29.29 74.72 -1.23
C THR A 14 -28.75 73.67 -2.22
N SER A 15 -27.74 74.03 -3.01
CA SER A 15 -27.01 73.14 -3.93
C SER A 15 -26.20 72.04 -3.22
N LYS A 16 -25.67 72.30 -2.01
CA LYS A 16 -24.85 71.35 -1.22
C LYS A 16 -25.66 70.58 -0.17
N TYR A 17 -26.90 70.99 0.06
CA TYR A 17 -27.80 70.36 1.05
C TYR A 17 -28.07 68.89 0.72
N LYS A 18 -28.18 68.55 -0.58
CA LYS A 18 -28.39 67.19 -1.06
C LYS A 18 -27.21 66.27 -0.71
N ASP A 19 -25.97 66.75 -0.89
CA ASP A 19 -24.78 65.95 -0.63
C ASP A 19 -24.54 65.76 0.87
N PHE A 20 -24.85 66.80 1.67
CA PHE A 20 -24.83 66.70 3.12
C PHE A 20 -25.88 65.69 3.63
N LEU A 21 -27.12 65.74 3.13
CA LEU A 21 -28.16 64.76 3.49
C LEU A 21 -27.78 63.34 3.07
N ASN A 22 -27.21 63.17 1.87
CA ASN A 22 -26.73 61.88 1.41
C ASN A 22 -25.62 61.34 2.32
N PHE A 23 -24.68 62.19 2.74
CA PHE A 23 -23.63 61.79 3.66
C PHE A 23 -24.18 61.37 5.03
N GLU A 24 -25.06 62.19 5.64
CA GLU A 24 -25.71 61.89 6.93
C GLU A 24 -26.52 60.59 6.88
N LEU A 25 -27.34 60.40 5.84
CA LEU A 25 -28.13 59.17 5.65
C LEU A 25 -27.24 57.95 5.45
N THR A 26 -26.14 58.08 4.70
CA THR A 26 -25.19 56.98 4.47
C THR A 26 -24.48 56.60 5.76
N ASN A 27 -24.06 57.60 6.56
CA ASN A 27 -23.40 57.37 7.84
C ASN A 27 -24.35 56.73 8.86
N TYR A 28 -25.60 57.19 8.91
CA TYR A 28 -26.63 56.64 9.79
C TYR A 28 -26.92 55.17 9.45
N ASN A 29 -27.14 54.86 8.16
CA ASN A 29 -27.37 53.50 7.69
C ASN A 29 -26.16 52.58 7.92
N SER A 30 -24.94 53.07 7.68
CA SER A 30 -23.70 52.35 7.98
C SER A 30 -23.61 51.98 9.46
N LYS A 31 -23.98 52.89 10.36
CA LYS A 31 -23.90 52.66 11.81
C LYS A 31 -24.93 51.63 12.29
N ILE A 32 -26.16 51.66 11.74
CA ILE A 32 -27.18 50.65 12.02
C ILE A 32 -26.73 49.27 11.53
N ILE A 33 -26.24 49.18 10.28
CA ILE A 33 -25.74 47.92 9.71
C ILE A 33 -24.58 47.37 10.54
N ASN A 34 -23.62 48.22 10.93
CA ASN A 34 -22.50 47.80 11.76
C ASN A 34 -22.93 47.31 13.14
N ASN A 35 -23.91 47.96 13.78
CA ASN A 35 -24.43 47.49 15.06
C ASN A 35 -25.12 46.13 14.93
N LEU A 36 -26.00 45.95 13.93
CA LEU A 36 -26.66 44.67 13.65
C LEU A 36 -25.65 43.55 13.35
N ILE A 37 -24.56 43.86 12.64
CA ILE A 37 -23.45 42.93 12.39
C ILE A 37 -22.70 42.59 13.69
N THR A 38 -22.43 43.60 14.53
CA THR A 38 -21.69 43.44 15.78
C THR A 38 -22.49 42.60 16.80
N ASP A 39 -23.81 42.73 16.79
CA ASP A 39 -24.73 41.99 17.65
C ASP A 39 -25.10 40.60 17.10
N GLY A 40 -24.59 40.23 15.92
CA GLY A 40 -24.78 38.91 15.30
C GLY A 40 -26.09 38.73 14.54
N GLU A 41 -26.84 39.80 14.29
CA GLU A 41 -28.16 39.83 13.63
C GLU A 41 -28.04 40.02 12.10
N TYR A 42 -27.25 39.15 11.46
CA TYR A 42 -26.88 39.27 10.03
C TYR A 42 -28.08 39.26 9.06
N GLN A 43 -29.12 38.48 9.36
CA GLN A 43 -30.31 38.41 8.51
C GLN A 43 -31.09 39.73 8.52
N GLU A 44 -31.11 40.42 9.65
CA GLU A 44 -31.80 41.71 9.81
C GLU A 44 -31.00 42.84 9.16
N ALA A 45 -29.67 42.82 9.28
CA ALA A 45 -28.79 43.71 8.52
C ALA A 45 -29.00 43.58 7.00
N ILE A 46 -29.15 42.35 6.52
CA ILE A 46 -29.37 42.06 5.10
C ILE A 46 -30.77 42.49 4.65
N ASN A 47 -31.82 42.23 5.44
CA ASN A 47 -33.18 42.69 5.15
C ASN A 47 -33.25 44.23 5.14
N PHE A 48 -32.51 44.89 6.03
CA PHE A 48 -32.38 46.34 6.07
C PHE A 48 -31.73 46.89 4.80
N VAL A 49 -30.64 46.27 4.33
CA VAL A 49 -30.00 46.66 3.06
C VAL A 49 -30.93 46.39 1.86
N MET A 50 -31.53 45.20 1.78
CA MET A 50 -32.41 44.82 0.67
C MET A 50 -33.61 45.77 0.51
N SER A 51 -34.24 46.15 1.62
CA SER A 51 -35.39 47.07 1.61
C SER A 51 -35.04 48.50 1.17
N HIS A 52 -33.77 48.92 1.32
CA HIS A 52 -33.34 50.29 0.99
C HIS A 52 -32.58 50.39 -0.35
N THR A 53 -31.98 49.29 -0.84
CA THR A 53 -31.23 49.30 -2.11
C THR A 53 -31.95 48.62 -3.27
N ASN A 54 -33.12 48.00 -3.04
CA ASN A 54 -33.86 47.21 -4.05
C ASN A 54 -33.00 46.13 -4.74
N LYS A 55 -31.95 45.66 -4.07
CA LYS A 55 -31.05 44.61 -4.54
C LYS A 55 -31.25 43.40 -3.64
N ASN A 56 -31.53 42.23 -4.23
CA ASN A 56 -31.60 40.99 -3.48
C ASN A 56 -30.18 40.53 -3.12
N TYR A 57 -29.89 40.49 -1.82
CA TYR A 57 -28.67 39.91 -1.28
C TYR A 57 -29.00 38.54 -0.69
N SER A 58 -28.51 37.46 -1.29
CA SER A 58 -28.51 36.16 -0.61
C SER A 58 -27.34 36.10 0.35
N ILE A 59 -27.57 35.70 1.60
CA ILE A 59 -26.49 35.18 2.46
C ILE A 59 -25.80 34.08 1.65
N PRO A 60 -24.46 34.04 1.57
CA PRO A 60 -23.79 32.83 1.14
C PRO A 60 -24.14 31.73 2.14
N LEU A 61 -25.17 30.94 1.84
CA LEU A 61 -25.44 29.69 2.50
C LEU A 61 -24.25 28.78 2.24
N LYS A 62 -23.52 28.45 3.31
CA LYS A 62 -22.53 27.36 3.41
C LYS A 62 -21.49 27.31 2.28
N VAL A 63 -20.24 27.62 2.61
CA VAL A 63 -19.13 26.91 1.96
C VAL A 63 -19.23 25.46 2.40
N GLU A 64 -19.79 24.62 1.53
CA GLU A 64 -19.35 23.23 1.37
C GLU A 64 -19.80 22.75 -0.01
N PRO A 65 -18.85 22.80 -0.97
CA PRO A 65 -18.48 21.57 -1.65
C PRO A 65 -16.96 21.37 -1.50
N SER A 66 -16.61 20.26 -0.84
CA SER A 66 -15.28 19.65 -0.74
C SER A 66 -14.12 20.56 -0.30
N LEU A 67 -13.71 20.37 0.96
CA LEU A 67 -12.37 20.66 1.50
C LEU A 67 -11.26 20.03 0.63
N SER A 68 -10.99 20.63 -0.52
CA SER A 68 -9.87 20.29 -1.39
C SER A 68 -9.00 21.50 -1.73
N GLY A 69 -9.33 22.69 -1.23
CA GLY A 69 -8.58 23.91 -1.46
C GLY A 69 -8.75 24.93 -0.35
N MET A 70 -8.00 24.78 0.74
CA MET A 70 -7.47 25.90 1.53
C MET A 70 -6.30 25.40 2.38
N LEU A 71 -5.09 25.68 1.91
CA LEU A 71 -3.94 26.22 2.65
C LEU A 71 -2.68 25.98 1.80
N ASN A 72 -1.87 27.02 1.65
CA ASN A 72 -0.53 26.87 1.10
C ASN A 72 0.18 25.76 1.89
N GLY A 73 0.79 24.82 1.18
CA GLY A 73 1.27 23.58 1.78
C GLY A 73 2.64 23.19 1.26
N LEU A 74 3.37 22.42 2.04
CA LEU A 74 4.59 21.77 1.60
C LEU A 74 4.21 20.38 1.08
N ILE A 75 4.52 20.11 -0.17
CA ILE A 75 4.45 18.80 -0.80
C ILE A 75 5.83 18.17 -0.73
N LEU A 76 5.90 17.03 -0.05
CA LEU A 76 7.06 16.15 0.03
C LEU A 76 6.72 14.83 -0.65
N ASN A 77 7.73 14.00 -0.88
CA ASN A 77 7.52 12.59 -1.24
C ASN A 77 7.63 11.74 0.04
N ASP A 78 6.54 11.64 0.81
CA ASP A 78 6.49 10.82 2.03
C ASP A 78 6.12 9.37 1.70
N LYS A 79 7.12 8.48 1.78
CA LYS A 79 6.98 7.04 1.49
C LYS A 79 5.94 6.32 2.37
N LEU A 80 5.56 6.89 3.51
CA LEU A 80 4.68 6.23 4.49
C LEU A 80 3.23 6.73 4.47
N LYS A 81 2.93 7.88 3.85
CA LYS A 81 1.66 8.60 4.07
C LYS A 81 0.80 8.85 2.83
N PHE A 82 1.09 8.18 1.71
CA PHE A 82 0.32 8.38 0.47
C PHE A 82 0.30 9.85 0.03
N ASP A 83 1.43 10.54 0.17
CA ASP A 83 1.57 11.95 -0.19
C ASP A 83 2.86 12.14 -0.98
N ASN A 84 2.72 12.31 -2.30
CA ASN A 84 3.84 12.54 -3.21
C ASN A 84 3.46 13.56 -4.29
N PHE A 85 4.48 14.12 -4.92
CA PHE A 85 4.28 15.20 -5.89
C PHE A 85 3.45 14.76 -7.11
N PHE A 86 3.54 13.49 -7.54
CA PHE A 86 2.71 12.95 -8.62
C PHE A 86 1.21 13.04 -8.31
N VAL A 87 0.78 12.66 -7.11
CA VAL A 87 -0.63 12.68 -6.71
C VAL A 87 -1.19 14.12 -6.78
N HIS A 88 -0.45 15.09 -6.26
CA HIS A 88 -0.83 16.51 -6.35
C HIS A 88 -0.84 17.00 -7.78
N LEU A 89 0.21 16.72 -8.56
CA LEU A 89 0.32 17.12 -9.96
C LEU A 89 -0.84 16.57 -10.80
N LYS A 90 -1.17 15.29 -10.64
CA LYS A 90 -2.29 14.63 -11.33
C LYS A 90 -3.63 15.27 -10.95
N LYS A 91 -3.87 15.50 -9.66
CA LYS A 91 -5.08 16.16 -9.16
C LYS A 91 -5.24 17.57 -9.73
N GLU A 92 -4.16 18.33 -9.78
CA GLU A 92 -4.18 19.70 -10.31
C GLU A 92 -4.42 19.72 -11.82
N LEU A 93 -3.78 18.82 -12.58
CA LEU A 93 -3.99 18.67 -14.01
C LEU A 93 -5.46 18.35 -14.35
N LEU A 94 -6.04 17.37 -13.67
CA LEU A 94 -7.42 16.94 -13.93
C LEU A 94 -8.46 18.04 -13.59
N ASN A 95 -8.10 18.99 -12.73
CA ASN A 95 -8.98 20.09 -12.32
C ASN A 95 -8.68 21.42 -13.04
N ALA A 96 -7.68 21.46 -13.92
CA ALA A 96 -7.30 22.65 -14.67
C ALA A 96 -8.14 22.86 -15.94
N GLU A 97 -8.27 24.12 -16.35
CA GLU A 97 -8.74 24.52 -17.69
C GLU A 97 -7.56 24.77 -18.64
N GLU A 98 -6.43 25.24 -18.09
CA GLU A 98 -5.16 25.43 -18.79
C GLU A 98 -4.02 25.17 -17.81
N PHE A 99 -2.88 24.64 -18.28
CA PHE A 99 -1.69 24.44 -17.46
C PHE A 99 -0.43 24.93 -18.14
N VAL A 100 0.55 25.35 -17.33
CA VAL A 100 1.85 25.83 -17.78
C VAL A 100 2.94 25.20 -16.93
N PHE A 101 3.90 24.54 -17.57
CA PHE A 101 5.07 23.97 -16.92
C PHE A 101 6.35 24.68 -17.35
N VAL A 102 7.19 25.00 -16.37
CA VAL A 102 8.54 25.52 -16.56
C VAL A 102 9.47 24.61 -15.79
N VAL A 103 10.15 23.70 -16.48
CA VAL A 103 10.94 22.64 -15.82
C VAL A 103 12.31 22.54 -16.46
N SER A 104 13.33 22.29 -15.66
CA SER A 104 14.71 22.30 -16.15
C SER A 104 15.03 21.14 -17.09
N PHE A 105 14.48 19.96 -16.81
CA PHE A 105 14.60 18.80 -17.67
C PHE A 105 13.37 17.90 -17.56
N ILE A 106 13.19 17.06 -18.58
CA ILE A 106 12.11 16.07 -18.66
C ILE A 106 12.69 14.71 -19.02
N LYS A 107 12.44 13.71 -18.18
CA LYS A 107 12.76 12.31 -18.44
C LYS A 107 11.54 11.54 -18.93
N TYR A 108 11.76 10.54 -19.79
CA TYR A 108 10.66 9.70 -20.28
C TYR A 108 9.98 8.92 -19.15
N SER A 109 10.73 8.56 -18.11
CA SER A 109 10.20 7.90 -16.90
C SER A 109 9.09 8.71 -16.20
N GLY A 110 9.21 10.04 -16.16
CA GLY A 110 8.18 10.92 -15.58
C GLY A 110 7.01 11.15 -16.52
N ILE A 111 7.25 11.20 -17.83
CA ILE A 111 6.17 11.34 -18.82
C ILE A 111 5.33 10.07 -18.90
N GLN A 112 5.93 8.88 -18.81
CA GLN A 112 5.20 7.62 -18.98
C GLN A 112 4.07 7.45 -17.95
N ILE A 113 4.30 7.86 -16.70
CA ILE A 113 3.29 7.81 -15.63
C ILE A 113 2.20 8.89 -15.76
N LEU A 114 2.44 9.91 -16.60
CA LEU A 114 1.47 10.97 -16.89
C LEU A 114 0.66 10.69 -18.17
N ILE A 115 1.01 9.69 -18.98
CA ILE A 115 0.37 9.41 -20.30
C ILE A 115 -1.15 9.38 -20.18
N SER A 116 -1.69 8.55 -19.28
CA SER A 116 -3.15 8.43 -19.08
C SER A 116 -3.82 9.74 -18.66
N THR A 117 -3.10 10.56 -17.89
CA THR A 117 -3.57 11.90 -17.50
C THR A 117 -3.54 12.83 -18.70
N LEU A 118 -2.45 12.87 -19.48
CA LEU A 118 -2.32 13.71 -20.66
C LEU A 118 -3.34 13.35 -21.76
N ASP A 119 -3.62 12.05 -21.96
CA ASP A 119 -4.65 11.57 -22.88
C ASP A 119 -6.04 12.10 -22.48
N GLU A 120 -6.34 12.08 -21.17
CA GLU A 120 -7.60 12.62 -20.65
C GLU A 120 -7.69 14.14 -20.84
N LEU A 121 -6.58 14.87 -20.67
CA LEU A 121 -6.52 16.31 -20.94
C LEU A 121 -6.74 16.61 -22.42
N GLU A 122 -6.16 15.83 -23.32
CA GLU A 122 -6.36 15.98 -24.77
C GLU A 122 -7.82 15.71 -25.14
N ARG A 123 -8.41 14.62 -24.62
CA ARG A 123 -9.83 14.28 -24.81
C ARG A 123 -10.76 15.39 -24.34
N ARG A 124 -10.41 16.07 -23.25
CA ARG A 124 -11.16 17.21 -22.69
C ARG A 124 -10.83 18.55 -23.37
N GLY A 125 -9.85 18.59 -24.27
CA GLY A 125 -9.41 19.81 -24.95
C GLY A 125 -8.70 20.82 -24.03
N ILE A 126 -8.12 20.38 -22.91
CA ILE A 126 -7.40 21.23 -21.96
C ILE A 126 -6.04 21.60 -22.55
N LYS A 127 -5.75 22.91 -22.66
CA LYS A 127 -4.51 23.39 -23.28
C LYS A 127 -3.34 23.43 -22.32
N GLY A 128 -2.18 22.97 -22.78
CA GLY A 128 -0.93 22.95 -22.03
C GLY A 128 0.20 23.70 -22.73
N LYS A 129 1.04 24.39 -21.97
CA LYS A 129 2.33 24.91 -22.46
C LYS A 129 3.47 24.39 -21.60
N ILE A 130 4.53 23.88 -22.22
CA ILE A 130 5.69 23.31 -21.52
C ILE A 130 6.96 23.98 -22.04
N LEU A 131 7.66 24.70 -21.16
CA LEU A 131 9.00 25.20 -21.43
C LEU A 131 10.02 24.32 -20.69
N THR A 132 10.93 23.72 -21.45
CA THR A 132 12.01 22.89 -20.91
C THR A 132 13.36 23.27 -21.50
N SER A 133 14.45 22.66 -21.03
CA SER A 133 15.79 22.88 -21.57
C SER A 133 16.51 21.58 -21.90
N VAL A 134 17.53 21.69 -22.74
CA VAL A 134 18.52 20.64 -23.02
C VAL A 134 19.85 20.90 -22.30
N TYR A 135 19.88 21.89 -21.40
CA TYR A 135 21.00 22.13 -20.51
C TYR A 135 21.42 20.84 -19.78
N MET A 136 22.72 20.57 -19.73
CA MET A 136 23.31 19.34 -19.16
C MET A 136 22.90 18.03 -19.85
N ASN A 137 22.26 18.06 -21.03
CA ASN A 137 21.88 16.88 -21.81
C ASN A 137 21.03 15.85 -21.03
N VAL A 138 20.30 16.31 -20.01
CA VAL A 138 19.52 15.42 -19.12
C VAL A 138 18.19 15.04 -19.75
N THR A 139 17.51 15.99 -20.39
CA THR A 139 16.22 15.77 -21.06
C THR A 139 16.29 14.62 -22.06
N ASP A 140 15.28 13.76 -22.06
CA ASP A 140 15.22 12.60 -22.94
C ASP A 140 14.56 12.97 -24.28
N PRO A 141 15.18 12.65 -25.44
CA PRO A 141 14.56 12.87 -26.75
C PRO A 141 13.19 12.20 -26.85
N LYS A 142 13.06 10.96 -26.37
CA LYS A 142 11.80 10.20 -26.34
C LYS A 142 10.69 10.89 -25.53
N ALA A 143 11.04 11.65 -24.50
CA ALA A 143 10.06 12.42 -23.72
C ALA A 143 9.54 13.61 -24.54
N LEU A 144 10.42 14.28 -25.28
CA LEU A 144 10.06 15.38 -26.17
C LEU A 144 9.18 14.89 -27.32
N GLU A 145 9.53 13.76 -27.93
CA GLU A 145 8.74 13.11 -28.98
C GLU A 145 7.31 12.80 -28.50
N LYS A 146 7.19 12.16 -27.32
CA LYS A 146 5.88 11.85 -26.74
C LYS A 146 5.07 13.11 -26.46
N LEU A 147 5.67 14.16 -25.90
CA LEU A 147 4.97 15.42 -25.67
C LEU A 147 4.55 16.11 -26.97
N HIS A 148 5.39 16.06 -28.01
CA HIS A 148 5.08 16.63 -29.33
C HIS A 148 3.90 15.92 -30.02
N SER A 149 3.63 14.66 -29.67
CA SER A 149 2.50 13.90 -30.22
C SER A 149 1.12 14.40 -29.79
N TYR A 150 1.02 15.16 -28.69
CA TYR A 150 -0.24 15.69 -28.15
C TYR A 150 -0.63 17.02 -28.81
N LYS A 151 -1.85 17.10 -29.36
CA LYS A 151 -2.32 18.27 -30.12
C LYS A 151 -2.65 19.47 -29.24
N ASN A 152 -2.94 19.22 -27.96
CA ASN A 152 -3.32 20.23 -26.97
C ASN A 152 -2.12 20.79 -26.19
N ILE A 153 -0.90 20.31 -26.45
CA ILE A 153 0.31 20.69 -25.70
C ILE A 153 1.31 21.37 -26.63
N GLU A 154 1.67 22.61 -26.31
CA GLU A 154 2.75 23.32 -26.98
C GLU A 154 4.04 23.15 -26.16
N VAL A 155 5.15 22.79 -26.83
CA VAL A 155 6.45 22.61 -26.18
C VAL A 155 7.49 23.52 -26.81
N LYS A 156 8.22 24.24 -25.97
CA LYS A 156 9.40 25.02 -26.37
C LYS A 156 10.64 24.60 -25.60
N ILE A 157 11.80 24.72 -26.26
CA ILE A 157 13.11 24.47 -25.69
C ILE A 157 13.82 25.81 -25.45
N TYR A 158 14.09 26.11 -24.19
CA TYR A 158 14.94 27.22 -23.79
C TYR A 158 16.41 26.84 -23.99
N ASN A 159 17.04 27.44 -25.00
CA ASN A 159 18.41 27.13 -25.41
C ASN A 159 19.32 28.37 -25.29
N SER A 160 19.82 28.63 -24.09
CA SER A 160 20.72 29.77 -23.81
C SER A 160 22.20 29.47 -24.04
N GLY A 161 22.58 28.24 -24.39
CA GLY A 161 23.97 27.80 -24.68
C GLY A 161 24.99 27.87 -23.52
N SER A 162 24.79 28.75 -22.53
CA SER A 162 25.73 29.05 -21.44
C SER A 162 25.04 29.38 -20.10
N GLU A 163 23.79 29.87 -20.12
CA GLU A 163 23.06 30.17 -18.88
C GLU A 163 22.38 28.93 -18.30
N SER A 164 22.48 28.82 -16.99
CA SER A 164 21.95 27.73 -16.21
C SER A 164 20.41 27.84 -16.06
N PHE A 165 19.65 26.98 -16.77
CA PHE A 165 18.20 26.94 -16.68
C PHE A 165 17.75 25.87 -15.67
N HIS A 166 17.42 26.27 -14.44
CA HIS A 166 17.02 25.36 -13.36
C HIS A 166 15.63 25.64 -12.75
N THR A 167 14.79 26.41 -13.43
CA THR A 167 13.43 26.74 -12.96
C THR A 167 12.53 25.51 -12.95
N LYS A 168 11.67 25.42 -11.92
CA LYS A 168 10.71 24.34 -11.71
C LYS A 168 9.43 24.93 -11.12
N ALA A 169 8.47 25.17 -12.00
CA ALA A 169 7.18 25.74 -11.67
C ALA A 169 6.08 25.09 -12.50
N TYR A 170 4.95 24.83 -11.84
CA TYR A 170 3.77 24.22 -12.41
C TYR A 170 2.59 25.14 -12.08
N LEU A 171 1.97 25.73 -13.09
CA LEU A 171 0.89 26.69 -12.93
C LEU A 171 -0.40 26.10 -13.51
N PHE A 172 -1.50 26.22 -12.77
CA PHE A 172 -2.80 25.70 -13.19
C PHE A 172 -3.84 26.81 -13.10
N LYS A 173 -4.53 27.02 -14.21
CA LYS A 173 -5.68 27.91 -14.28
C LYS A 173 -6.95 27.09 -14.07
N LYS A 174 -7.81 27.49 -13.14
CA LYS A 174 -9.08 26.80 -12.87
C LYS A 174 -10.24 27.80 -12.87
N LYS A 175 -11.47 27.28 -12.87
CA LYS A 175 -12.71 28.08 -12.89
C LYS A 175 -12.83 29.06 -11.72
N SER A 176 -12.49 28.60 -10.51
CA SER A 176 -12.77 29.35 -9.28
C SER A 176 -11.55 30.11 -8.75
N TYR A 177 -10.36 29.52 -8.87
CA TYR A 177 -9.10 30.09 -8.40
C TYR A 177 -7.92 29.45 -9.13
N ASN A 178 -6.81 30.16 -9.25
CA ASN A 178 -5.58 29.60 -9.82
C ASN A 178 -4.68 29.00 -8.73
N THR A 179 -3.84 28.06 -9.12
CA THR A 179 -2.87 27.41 -8.23
C THR A 179 -1.50 27.34 -8.88
N CYS A 180 -0.45 27.33 -8.06
CA CYS A 180 0.90 27.04 -8.53
C CYS A 180 1.63 26.11 -7.57
N ILE A 181 2.53 25.32 -8.13
CA ILE A 181 3.48 24.49 -7.40
C ILE A 181 4.89 24.90 -7.83
N ILE A 182 5.73 25.28 -6.88
CA ILE A 182 7.10 25.75 -7.13
C ILE A 182 8.03 25.00 -6.18
N GLY A 183 9.14 24.47 -6.70
CA GLY A 183 10.03 23.65 -5.86
C GLY A 183 11.24 23.08 -6.56
N SER A 184 11.64 21.89 -6.14
CA SER A 184 12.81 21.18 -6.63
C SER A 184 12.50 20.06 -7.63
N SER A 185 11.22 19.67 -7.78
CA SER A 185 10.83 18.55 -8.65
C SER A 185 10.88 18.90 -10.14
N ASN A 186 11.57 18.06 -10.91
CA ASN A 186 11.48 18.00 -12.36
C ASN A 186 10.46 16.92 -12.80
N ILE A 187 10.23 16.79 -14.10
CA ILE A 187 9.43 15.68 -14.64
C ILE A 187 10.34 14.45 -14.80
N SER A 188 10.54 13.72 -13.72
CA SER A 188 11.12 12.38 -13.71
C SER A 188 10.39 11.51 -12.69
N GLN A 189 10.33 10.20 -12.93
CA GLN A 189 9.71 9.26 -12.01
C GLN A 189 10.22 9.42 -10.57
N SER A 190 11.55 9.57 -10.41
CA SER A 190 12.16 9.81 -9.09
C SER A 190 11.64 11.09 -8.43
N ALA A 191 11.63 12.22 -9.13
CA ALA A 191 11.21 13.51 -8.56
C ALA A 191 9.70 13.57 -8.28
N LEU A 192 8.91 12.82 -9.05
CA LEU A 192 7.46 12.74 -8.90
C LEU A 192 7.03 11.79 -7.75
N PHE A 193 7.83 10.76 -7.44
CA PHE A 193 7.43 9.70 -6.49
C PHE A 193 8.34 9.47 -5.29
N SER A 194 9.66 9.42 -5.47
CA SER A 194 10.55 8.74 -4.51
C SER A 194 11.75 9.54 -4.00
N ALA A 195 12.17 10.58 -4.72
CA ALA A 195 13.28 11.44 -4.35
C ALA A 195 12.87 12.42 -3.25
N GLU A 196 13.84 12.83 -2.43
CA GLU A 196 13.67 13.90 -1.45
C GLU A 196 13.47 15.24 -2.20
N GLU A 197 12.22 15.68 -2.32
CA GLU A 197 11.81 16.84 -3.08
C GLU A 197 10.96 17.77 -2.22
N TRP A 198 11.20 19.08 -2.33
CA TRP A 198 10.47 20.09 -1.59
C TRP A 198 9.72 20.96 -2.58
N ASN A 199 8.39 20.89 -2.57
CA ASN A 199 7.54 21.71 -3.42
C ASN A 199 6.54 22.47 -2.57
N VAL A 200 6.32 23.73 -2.88
CA VAL A 200 5.32 24.55 -2.20
C VAL A 200 4.08 24.65 -3.08
N PHE A 201 2.97 24.15 -2.57
CA PHE A 201 1.65 24.35 -3.14
C PHE A 201 1.11 25.71 -2.72
N LEU A 202 0.69 26.52 -3.67
CA LEU A 202 0.21 27.88 -3.45
C LEU A 202 -1.13 28.07 -4.16
N THR A 203 -2.09 28.63 -3.44
CA THR A 203 -3.36 29.08 -4.01
C THR A 203 -3.31 30.58 -4.25
N GLU A 204 -3.82 31.04 -5.39
CA GLU A 204 -3.88 32.47 -5.69
C GLU A 204 -4.67 33.23 -4.62
N ASN A 205 -4.08 34.31 -4.11
CA ASN A 205 -4.68 35.14 -3.08
C ASN A 205 -4.39 36.62 -3.39
N SER A 206 -5.38 37.48 -3.15
CA SER A 206 -5.29 38.95 -3.27
C SER A 206 -4.10 39.59 -2.53
N TYR A 207 -3.57 38.95 -1.48
CA TYR A 207 -2.43 39.47 -0.71
C TYR A 207 -1.05 39.03 -1.24
N MET A 208 -0.98 37.96 -2.04
CA MET A 208 0.27 37.35 -2.51
C MET A 208 0.15 37.04 -4.01
N GLU A 209 0.60 37.96 -4.87
CA GLU A 209 0.51 37.83 -6.34
C GLU A 209 1.52 36.80 -6.94
N ILE A 210 1.81 35.70 -6.25
CA ILE A 210 2.84 34.74 -6.68
C ILE A 210 2.48 34.09 -8.01
N TYR A 211 1.23 33.61 -8.17
CA TYR A 211 0.77 33.02 -9.42
C TYR A 211 0.95 33.96 -10.62
N LYS A 212 0.49 35.21 -10.46
CA LYS A 212 0.58 36.26 -11.49
C LYS A 212 2.04 36.56 -11.84
N ASN A 213 2.90 36.78 -10.84
CA ASN A 213 4.32 37.02 -11.05
C ASN A 213 5.02 35.84 -11.75
N SER A 214 4.73 34.60 -11.35
CA SER A 214 5.28 33.41 -12.00
C SER A 214 4.81 33.28 -13.45
N LYS A 215 3.55 33.59 -13.72
CA LYS A 215 2.98 33.57 -15.08
C LYS A 215 3.62 34.64 -15.97
N GLU A 216 3.80 35.87 -15.47
CA GLU A 216 4.50 36.93 -16.20
C GLU A 216 5.95 36.55 -16.54
N GLN A 217 6.67 35.92 -15.59
CA GLN A 217 8.02 35.43 -15.85
C GLN A 217 8.04 34.30 -16.89
N PHE A 218 7.08 33.38 -16.84
CA PHE A 218 6.92 32.37 -17.88
C PHE A 218 6.71 33.01 -19.25
N GLU A 219 5.79 33.96 -19.39
CA GLU A 219 5.50 34.61 -20.68
C GLU A 219 6.73 35.36 -21.23
N LYS A 220 7.55 35.98 -20.36
CA LYS A 220 8.83 36.57 -20.77
C LYS A 220 9.79 35.53 -21.36
N LEU A 221 9.92 34.38 -20.72
CA LEU A 221 10.79 33.29 -21.19
C LEU A 221 10.23 32.66 -22.48
N TRP A 222 8.93 32.39 -22.52
CA TRP A 222 8.22 31.75 -23.64
C TRP A 222 8.30 32.55 -24.95
N ASN A 223 8.26 33.88 -24.83
CA ASN A 223 8.32 34.81 -25.96
C ASN A 223 9.76 35.31 -26.24
N SER A 224 10.76 34.81 -25.52
CA SER A 224 12.16 35.15 -25.76
C SER A 224 12.69 34.50 -27.03
N ASN A 225 13.69 35.13 -27.67
CA ASN A 225 14.38 34.56 -28.83
C ASN A 225 15.17 33.27 -28.49
N LEU A 226 15.34 32.96 -27.19
CA LEU A 226 16.01 31.76 -26.71
C LEU A 226 15.05 30.57 -26.57
N ALA A 227 13.73 30.81 -26.60
CA ALA A 227 12.72 29.76 -26.56
C ALA A 227 12.38 29.32 -27.99
N ILE A 228 12.95 28.19 -28.39
CA ILE A 228 12.81 27.61 -29.73
C ILE A 228 11.63 26.65 -29.73
N ASP A 229 10.83 26.65 -30.80
CA ASP A 229 9.75 25.68 -30.97
C ASP A 229 10.30 24.25 -31.11
N LEU A 230 9.65 23.30 -30.44
CA LEU A 230 10.00 21.90 -30.59
C LEU A 230 9.56 21.39 -31.96
N THR A 231 10.52 20.86 -32.73
CA THR A 231 10.29 20.26 -34.06
C THR A 231 10.90 18.86 -34.12
N GLU A 232 10.41 18.02 -35.03
CA GLU A 232 11.00 16.69 -35.29
C GLU A 232 12.50 16.79 -35.63
N ASN A 233 12.90 17.80 -36.42
CA ASN A 233 14.31 18.01 -36.75
C ASN A 233 15.17 18.27 -35.51
N PHE A 234 14.69 19.11 -34.59
CA PHE A 234 15.39 19.38 -33.33
C PHE A 234 15.56 18.10 -32.50
N ILE A 235 14.51 17.28 -32.40
CA ILE A 235 14.56 16.02 -31.63
C ILE A 235 15.62 15.08 -32.20
N ASN A 236 15.64 14.90 -33.53
CA ASN A 236 16.60 14.05 -34.22
C ASN A 236 18.04 14.54 -34.06
N GLU A 237 18.29 15.84 -34.20
CA GLU A 237 19.62 16.42 -33.99
C GLU A 237 20.10 16.25 -32.54
N TYR A 238 19.22 16.48 -31.56
CA TYR A 238 19.54 16.34 -30.15
C TYR A 238 19.78 14.88 -29.74
N GLU A 239 19.01 13.93 -30.28
CA GLU A 239 19.23 12.49 -30.04
C GLU A 239 20.60 12.03 -30.56
N ASN A 240 20.97 12.45 -31.77
CA ASN A 240 22.27 12.17 -32.35
C ASN A 240 23.41 12.77 -31.50
N PHE A 241 23.24 14.01 -31.01
CA PHE A 241 24.21 14.65 -30.12
C PHE A 241 24.38 13.91 -28.79
N LYS A 242 23.28 13.52 -28.13
CA LYS A 242 23.30 12.80 -26.84
C LYS A 242 23.94 11.41 -26.99
N SER A 243 23.66 10.72 -28.10
CA SER A 243 24.23 9.39 -28.39
C SER A 243 25.75 9.43 -28.57
N ASN A 244 26.29 10.51 -29.14
CA ASN A 244 27.73 10.66 -29.37
C ASN A 244 28.53 11.11 -28.13
N ASN A 245 27.92 11.88 -27.23
CA ASN A 245 28.63 12.47 -26.08
C ASN A 245 28.56 11.65 -24.78
N GLY A 246 27.80 10.57 -24.77
CA GLY A 246 27.69 9.65 -23.63
C GLY A 246 27.05 10.26 -22.37
N PHE A 247 26.90 9.45 -21.32
CA PHE A 247 26.30 9.88 -20.06
C PHE A 247 27.26 10.76 -19.24
N ILE A 248 26.73 11.82 -18.64
CA ILE A 248 27.45 12.61 -17.64
C ILE A 248 27.71 11.71 -16.42
N LYS A 249 28.97 11.33 -16.20
CA LYS A 249 29.36 10.52 -15.05
C LYS A 249 29.21 11.33 -13.77
N THR A 250 28.48 10.79 -12.81
CA THR A 250 28.38 11.35 -11.46
C THR A 250 29.63 10.99 -10.65
N PHE A 251 30.19 11.96 -9.95
CA PHE A 251 31.29 11.73 -9.02
C PHE A 251 30.78 10.89 -7.83
N ASN A 252 31.45 9.77 -7.55
CA ASN A 252 31.17 8.93 -6.38
C ASN A 252 32.47 8.73 -5.60
N TYR A 253 32.61 9.47 -4.51
CA TYR A 253 33.81 9.48 -3.67
C TYR A 253 34.11 8.12 -3.03
N GLU A 254 33.08 7.33 -2.69
CA GLU A 254 33.26 6.01 -2.08
C GLU A 254 33.83 4.98 -3.05
N LYS A 255 33.42 5.02 -4.32
CA LYS A 255 33.97 4.14 -5.38
C LYS A 255 35.45 4.40 -5.65
N ILE A 256 35.95 5.60 -5.36
CA ILE A 256 37.34 5.98 -5.59
C ILE A 256 38.24 5.53 -4.43
N LYS A 257 37.72 5.48 -3.20
CA LYS A 257 38.48 5.08 -1.99
C LYS A 257 38.56 3.56 -1.76
N LYS A 258 37.65 2.77 -2.30
CA LYS A 258 37.62 1.31 -2.09
C LYS A 258 38.19 0.57 -3.31
N ASN A 259 39.20 -0.28 -3.11
CA ASN A 259 39.38 -1.44 -3.98
C ASN A 259 38.09 -2.26 -3.87
N VAL A 260 37.28 -2.29 -4.93
CA VAL A 260 35.91 -2.83 -4.87
C VAL A 260 35.95 -4.35 -4.71
N GLN A 261 36.05 -4.81 -3.46
CA GLN A 261 35.61 -6.16 -3.10
C GLN A 261 34.08 -6.19 -3.07
N ILE A 262 33.50 -7.23 -3.66
CA ILE A 262 32.06 -7.47 -3.63
C ILE A 262 31.65 -7.69 -2.17
N SER A 263 30.70 -6.91 -1.67
CA SER A 263 30.15 -7.00 -0.31
C SER A 263 28.65 -7.29 -0.34
N PRO A 264 28.10 -7.95 0.70
CA PRO A 264 26.66 -8.15 0.83
C PRO A 264 25.91 -6.82 0.95
N ASN A 265 24.70 -6.75 0.39
CA ASN A 265 23.80 -5.61 0.63
C ASN A 265 23.11 -5.73 2.00
N ASN A 266 22.44 -4.66 2.47
CA ASN A 266 21.76 -4.65 3.79
C ASN A 266 20.75 -5.79 3.97
N MET A 267 20.03 -6.18 2.92
CA MET A 267 19.11 -7.31 2.97
C MET A 267 19.85 -8.62 3.17
N GLN A 268 20.91 -8.85 2.39
CA GLN A 268 21.74 -10.05 2.51
C GLN A 268 22.36 -10.13 3.90
N MET A 269 22.84 -9.02 4.49
CA MET A 269 23.36 -9.03 5.86
C MET A 269 22.32 -9.53 6.88
N ASN A 270 21.09 -9.03 6.83
CA ASN A 270 20.01 -9.49 7.71
C ASN A 270 19.72 -11.00 7.54
N VAL A 271 19.69 -11.48 6.30
CA VAL A 271 19.46 -12.92 6.03
C VAL A 271 20.66 -13.76 6.50
N LEU A 272 21.88 -13.28 6.33
CA LEU A 272 23.09 -13.96 6.75
C LEU A 272 23.17 -14.08 8.29
N GLU A 273 22.75 -13.04 9.01
CA GLU A 273 22.61 -13.06 10.48
C GLU A 273 21.54 -14.07 10.91
N ASN A 274 20.37 -14.08 10.26
CA ASN A 274 19.33 -15.07 10.56
C ASN A 274 19.80 -16.51 10.26
N LEU A 275 20.52 -16.73 9.16
CA LEU A 275 21.10 -18.04 8.83
C LEU A 275 22.11 -18.51 9.89
N GLU A 276 22.88 -17.60 10.46
CA GLU A 276 23.79 -17.90 11.56
C GLU A 276 23.03 -18.25 12.85
N LEU A 277 22.03 -17.43 13.22
CA LEU A 277 21.17 -17.69 14.39
C LEU A 277 20.44 -19.03 14.28
N THR A 278 19.89 -19.34 13.12
CA THR A 278 19.25 -20.62 12.81
C THR A 278 20.20 -21.80 13.07
N ARG A 279 21.46 -21.71 12.65
CA ARG A 279 22.45 -22.78 12.92
C ARG A 279 22.81 -22.89 14.40
N ILE A 280 22.90 -21.77 15.10
CA ILE A 280 23.16 -21.74 16.56
C ILE A 280 22.00 -22.41 17.32
N GLN A 281 20.77 -22.28 16.83
CA GLN A 281 19.58 -22.93 17.38
C GLN A 281 19.55 -24.46 17.15
N GLY A 282 20.50 -25.00 16.37
CA GLY A 282 20.62 -26.43 16.09
C GLY A 282 19.84 -26.89 14.87
N GLU A 283 19.25 -25.98 14.09
CA GLU A 283 18.55 -26.31 12.86
C GLU A 283 19.53 -26.70 11.75
N GLU A 284 19.28 -27.84 11.12
CA GLU A 284 20.13 -28.38 10.03
C GLU A 284 19.63 -27.98 8.63
N ARG A 285 18.46 -27.33 8.54
CA ARG A 285 17.82 -26.95 7.28
C ARG A 285 17.15 -25.60 7.40
N GLY A 286 17.12 -24.84 6.32
CA GLY A 286 16.42 -23.56 6.28
C GLY A 286 15.97 -23.17 4.88
N LEU A 287 14.84 -22.48 4.79
CA LEU A 287 14.30 -21.92 3.56
C LEU A 287 14.42 -20.39 3.59
N VAL A 288 15.05 -19.82 2.56
CA VAL A 288 15.00 -18.38 2.31
C VAL A 288 14.12 -18.11 1.10
N ILE A 289 13.07 -17.32 1.31
CA ILE A 289 12.19 -16.83 0.27
C ILE A 289 12.70 -15.44 -0.12
N ALA A 290 13.14 -15.25 -1.36
CA ALA A 290 13.65 -13.96 -1.82
C ALA A 290 13.24 -13.68 -3.26
N ALA A 291 12.66 -12.50 -3.48
CA ALA A 291 12.21 -12.01 -4.78
C ALA A 291 13.28 -12.21 -5.88
N THR A 292 12.82 -12.49 -7.08
CA THR A 292 13.66 -12.59 -8.28
C THR A 292 14.44 -11.29 -8.49
N GLY A 293 15.75 -11.40 -8.79
CA GLY A 293 16.63 -10.24 -8.98
C GLY A 293 17.34 -9.73 -7.72
N THR A 294 16.98 -10.18 -6.51
CA THR A 294 17.62 -9.75 -5.23
C THR A 294 19.00 -10.34 -4.94
N GLY A 295 19.50 -11.24 -5.81
CA GLY A 295 20.83 -11.83 -5.67
C GLY A 295 20.90 -13.08 -4.77
N LYS A 296 19.92 -13.99 -4.86
CA LYS A 296 19.91 -15.30 -4.16
C LYS A 296 21.22 -16.07 -4.27
N THR A 297 21.82 -16.10 -5.46
CA THR A 297 23.11 -16.77 -5.70
C THR A 297 24.27 -16.10 -4.97
N TYR A 298 24.25 -14.76 -4.84
CA TYR A 298 25.24 -14.02 -4.04
C TYR A 298 25.07 -14.32 -2.55
N LEU A 299 23.81 -14.36 -2.07
CA LEU A 299 23.49 -14.72 -0.68
C LEU A 299 24.10 -16.09 -0.33
N ALA A 300 23.87 -17.12 -1.16
CA ALA A 300 24.45 -18.45 -0.93
C ALA A 300 25.98 -18.44 -0.88
N GLY A 301 26.63 -17.67 -1.77
CA GLY A 301 28.08 -17.57 -1.80
C GLY A 301 28.66 -16.86 -0.59
N PHE A 302 28.01 -15.79 -0.11
CA PHE A 302 28.40 -15.09 1.12
C PHE A 302 28.17 -15.96 2.35
N ASP A 303 27.05 -16.68 2.39
CA ASP A 303 26.72 -17.59 3.47
C ASP A 303 27.74 -18.73 3.59
N PHE A 304 28.14 -19.33 2.46
CA PHE A 304 29.23 -20.31 2.45
C PHE A 304 30.56 -19.71 2.95
N LYS A 305 30.88 -18.47 2.54
CA LYS A 305 32.12 -17.80 2.94
C LYS A 305 32.18 -17.51 4.45
N GLN A 306 31.06 -17.22 5.11
CA GLN A 306 31.01 -16.97 6.56
C GLN A 306 30.91 -18.25 7.40
N SER A 307 30.27 -19.31 6.88
CA SER A 307 29.86 -20.49 7.65
C SER A 307 30.98 -21.51 7.95
N SER A 308 32.24 -21.19 7.63
CA SER A 308 33.42 -22.06 7.86
C SER A 308 33.37 -23.46 7.21
N PHE A 309 32.35 -23.73 6.39
CA PHE A 309 32.21 -25.01 5.68
C PHE A 309 33.31 -25.18 4.63
N LYS A 310 33.71 -26.43 4.40
CA LYS A 310 34.82 -26.79 3.50
C LYS A 310 34.38 -27.45 2.20
N SER A 311 33.17 -28.00 2.16
CA SER A 311 32.58 -28.65 0.99
C SER A 311 31.14 -28.19 0.78
N PHE A 312 30.75 -28.01 -0.48
CA PHE A 312 29.36 -27.72 -0.83
C PHE A 312 28.89 -28.42 -2.09
N LEU A 313 27.58 -28.65 -2.14
CA LEU A 313 26.86 -29.05 -3.34
C LEU A 313 25.80 -28.00 -3.67
N PHE A 314 25.93 -27.36 -4.83
CA PHE A 314 24.94 -26.43 -5.36
C PHE A 314 24.11 -27.11 -6.44
N LEU A 315 22.81 -27.27 -6.17
CA LEU A 315 21.84 -27.93 -7.04
C LEU A 315 20.92 -26.92 -7.71
N ALA A 316 20.72 -27.09 -9.01
CA ALA A 316 19.69 -26.39 -9.76
C ALA A 316 19.07 -27.31 -10.82
N HIS A 317 17.86 -26.99 -11.30
CA HIS A 317 17.19 -27.76 -12.34
C HIS A 317 17.71 -27.46 -13.76
N ARG A 318 18.32 -26.29 -13.98
CA ARG A 318 18.83 -25.82 -15.29
C ARG A 318 20.32 -25.58 -15.29
N GLU A 319 20.94 -25.91 -16.41
CA GLU A 319 22.37 -25.74 -16.64
C GLU A 319 22.82 -24.27 -16.62
N GLU A 320 22.02 -23.39 -17.23
CA GLU A 320 22.26 -21.94 -17.30
C GLU A 320 22.41 -21.30 -15.91
N LEU A 321 21.60 -21.75 -14.92
CA LEU A 321 21.67 -21.30 -13.53
C LEU A 321 23.00 -21.69 -12.87
N LEU A 322 23.48 -22.91 -13.12
CA LEU A 322 24.74 -23.40 -12.54
C LEU A 322 25.94 -22.65 -13.09
N ILE A 323 25.96 -22.36 -14.40
CA ILE A 323 27.03 -21.59 -15.04
C ILE A 323 27.13 -20.20 -14.39
N ASN A 324 25.98 -19.54 -14.18
CA ASN A 324 25.94 -18.24 -13.51
C ASN A 324 26.35 -18.34 -12.04
N ALA A 325 25.88 -19.36 -11.32
CA ALA A 325 26.25 -19.58 -9.93
C ALA A 325 27.76 -19.81 -9.75
N ARG A 326 28.37 -20.62 -10.63
CA ARG A 326 29.82 -20.86 -10.61
C ARG A 326 30.63 -19.58 -10.80
N LYS A 327 30.21 -18.71 -11.73
CA LYS A 327 30.83 -17.38 -11.93
C LYS A 327 30.73 -16.49 -10.69
N VAL A 328 29.56 -16.47 -10.04
CA VAL A 328 29.33 -15.68 -8.82
C VAL A 328 30.19 -16.19 -7.66
N PHE A 329 30.19 -17.49 -7.40
CA PHE A 329 30.99 -18.11 -6.35
C PHE A 329 32.50 -17.92 -6.58
N SER A 330 32.95 -18.02 -7.84
CA SER A 330 34.34 -17.73 -8.22
C SER A 330 34.77 -16.32 -7.78
N LYS A 331 33.91 -15.31 -8.01
CA LYS A 331 34.17 -13.93 -7.62
C LYS A 331 34.12 -13.70 -6.10
N ILE A 332 33.21 -14.36 -5.37
CA ILE A 332 33.06 -14.17 -3.92
C ILE A 332 34.19 -14.85 -3.13
N LEU A 333 34.56 -16.06 -3.56
CA LEU A 333 35.57 -16.90 -2.91
C LEU A 333 37.00 -16.64 -3.41
N ASN A 334 37.16 -15.84 -4.48
CA ASN A 334 38.43 -15.64 -5.18
C ASN A 334 39.09 -16.97 -5.64
N ILE A 335 38.27 -17.93 -6.07
CA ILE A 335 38.72 -19.25 -6.57
C ILE A 335 38.44 -19.32 -8.08
N PRO A 336 39.42 -19.69 -8.92
CA PRO A 336 39.19 -19.86 -10.36
C PRO A 336 38.10 -20.87 -10.69
N GLU A 337 37.30 -20.58 -11.72
CA GLU A 337 36.13 -21.41 -12.09
C GLU A 337 36.43 -22.89 -12.36
N ASN A 338 37.65 -23.20 -12.81
CA ASN A 338 38.11 -24.56 -13.12
C ASN A 338 38.43 -25.41 -11.88
N LYS A 339 38.43 -24.83 -10.67
CA LYS A 339 38.61 -25.54 -9.40
C LYS A 339 37.30 -26.08 -8.82
N PHE A 340 36.16 -25.65 -9.34
CA PHE A 340 34.85 -26.18 -8.98
C PHE A 340 34.54 -27.43 -9.81
N GLY A 341 33.96 -28.44 -9.17
CA GLY A 341 33.39 -29.60 -9.85
C GLY A 341 32.10 -29.20 -10.56
N TYR A 342 31.79 -29.92 -11.64
CA TYR A 342 30.63 -29.63 -12.49
C TYR A 342 30.01 -30.90 -13.03
N ILE A 343 28.70 -31.05 -12.83
CA ILE A 343 27.93 -32.22 -13.24
C ILE A 343 26.67 -31.75 -13.99
N GLY A 344 26.74 -31.73 -15.32
CA GLY A 344 25.69 -31.19 -16.19
C GLY A 344 26.10 -31.28 -17.66
N GLY A 345 25.14 -31.28 -18.60
CA GLY A 345 25.44 -31.26 -20.04
C GLY A 345 26.28 -32.43 -20.58
N GLY A 346 26.32 -33.57 -19.87
CA GLY A 346 27.17 -34.72 -20.20
C GLY A 346 28.56 -34.70 -19.54
N ILE A 347 28.93 -33.61 -18.89
CA ILE A 347 30.18 -33.46 -18.13
C ILE A 347 29.99 -34.04 -16.72
N LYS A 348 30.98 -34.80 -16.23
CA LYS A 348 31.03 -35.36 -14.88
C LYS A 348 32.40 -35.11 -14.25
N ASN A 349 32.60 -33.91 -13.71
CA ASN A 349 33.80 -33.60 -12.93
C ASN A 349 33.46 -33.66 -11.44
N THR A 350 33.98 -34.69 -10.77
CA THR A 350 33.73 -35.00 -9.35
C THR A 350 34.96 -34.80 -8.46
N ASP A 351 36.07 -34.29 -9.01
CA ASP A 351 37.37 -34.25 -8.31
C ASP A 351 37.48 -33.12 -7.27
N SER A 352 36.46 -32.25 -7.19
CA SER A 352 36.40 -31.12 -6.28
C SER A 352 35.41 -31.35 -5.15
N LYS A 353 35.71 -30.81 -3.96
CA LYS A 353 34.80 -30.79 -2.81
C LYS A 353 33.70 -29.72 -2.93
N MET A 354 33.76 -28.89 -3.96
CA MET A 354 32.83 -27.80 -4.24
C MET A 354 32.21 -28.05 -5.61
N ILE A 355 30.96 -28.53 -5.63
CA ILE A 355 30.33 -29.06 -6.85
C ILE A 355 29.08 -28.27 -7.20
N PHE A 356 28.98 -27.90 -8.48
CA PHE A 356 27.74 -27.41 -9.11
C PHE A 356 27.14 -28.52 -9.96
N ALA A 357 25.88 -28.87 -9.72
CA ALA A 357 25.27 -30.01 -10.41
C ALA A 357 23.81 -29.79 -10.77
N THR A 358 23.40 -30.32 -11.93
CA THR A 358 21.98 -30.40 -12.24
C THR A 358 21.36 -31.52 -11.43
N VAL A 359 20.15 -31.31 -10.93
CA VAL A 359 19.44 -32.31 -10.10
C VAL A 359 19.30 -33.64 -10.83
N GLN A 360 18.98 -33.61 -12.13
CA GLN A 360 18.81 -34.82 -12.95
C GLN A 360 20.11 -35.59 -13.13
N SER A 361 21.22 -34.92 -13.45
CA SER A 361 22.51 -35.58 -13.66
C SER A 361 23.10 -36.07 -12.33
N PHE A 362 22.94 -35.29 -11.26
CA PHE A 362 23.45 -35.63 -9.93
C PHE A 362 22.74 -36.84 -9.32
N ASN A 363 21.41 -36.92 -9.43
CA ASN A 363 20.64 -38.04 -8.87
C ASN A 363 21.09 -39.42 -9.40
N LYS A 364 21.65 -39.47 -10.62
CA LYS A 364 22.17 -40.71 -11.25
C LYS A 364 23.51 -41.16 -10.69
N ILE A 365 24.26 -40.26 -10.04
CA ILE A 365 25.62 -40.53 -9.55
C ILE A 365 25.78 -40.23 -8.06
N LYS A 366 24.68 -39.91 -7.35
CA LYS A 366 24.69 -39.58 -5.93
C LYS A 366 25.36 -40.67 -5.08
N ASP A 367 25.19 -41.93 -5.46
CA ASP A 367 25.70 -43.09 -4.74
C ASP A 367 27.24 -43.21 -4.80
N MET A 368 27.92 -42.38 -5.61
CA MET A 368 29.38 -42.26 -5.62
C MET A 368 29.92 -41.43 -4.45
N PHE A 369 29.06 -40.68 -3.76
CA PHE A 369 29.45 -39.79 -2.66
C PHE A 369 28.91 -40.34 -1.33
N ASP A 370 29.69 -40.24 -0.26
CA ASP A 370 29.18 -40.55 1.08
C ASP A 370 28.05 -39.57 1.47
N SER A 371 27.07 -40.06 2.26
CA SER A 371 25.96 -39.25 2.76
C SER A 371 26.38 -37.97 3.51
N LYS A 372 27.58 -37.92 4.08
CA LYS A 372 28.16 -36.76 4.80
C LYS A 372 29.26 -36.04 4.02
N HIS A 373 29.43 -36.34 2.73
CA HIS A 373 30.50 -35.77 1.91
C HIS A 373 30.43 -34.23 1.81
N PHE A 374 29.21 -33.68 1.69
CA PHE A 374 28.97 -32.25 1.59
C PHE A 374 28.55 -31.69 2.95
N GLU A 375 29.32 -30.72 3.47
CA GLU A 375 28.96 -30.02 4.70
C GLU A 375 27.79 -29.05 4.46
N TYR A 376 27.69 -28.48 3.26
CA TYR A 376 26.69 -27.50 2.90
C TYR A 376 25.98 -27.87 1.59
N ILE A 377 24.65 -27.90 1.57
CA ILE A 377 23.89 -28.14 0.35
C ILE A 377 23.01 -26.93 0.08
N VAL A 378 23.13 -26.38 -1.13
CA VAL A 378 22.26 -25.29 -1.61
C VAL A 378 21.37 -25.84 -2.71
N ILE A 379 20.08 -25.61 -2.60
CA ILE A 379 19.10 -25.99 -3.63
C ILE A 379 18.40 -24.72 -4.10
N ASP A 380 18.73 -24.30 -5.32
CA ASP A 380 18.10 -23.15 -5.98
C ASP A 380 16.76 -23.53 -6.63
N GLU A 381 15.84 -22.57 -6.68
CA GLU A 381 14.43 -22.78 -7.07
C GLU A 381 13.77 -23.94 -6.28
N PHE A 382 13.88 -23.86 -4.95
CA PHE A 382 13.45 -24.89 -3.99
C PHE A 382 11.97 -25.28 -4.10
N HIS A 383 11.14 -24.49 -4.77
CA HIS A 383 9.75 -24.86 -5.04
C HIS A 383 9.61 -26.13 -5.89
N HIS A 384 10.67 -26.60 -6.56
CA HIS A 384 10.71 -27.90 -7.24
C HIS A 384 11.01 -29.09 -6.30
N ALA A 385 11.37 -28.86 -5.03
CA ALA A 385 11.98 -29.86 -4.16
C ALA A 385 11.10 -31.07 -3.82
N SER A 386 9.77 -30.98 -3.93
CA SER A 386 8.87 -32.13 -3.75
C SER A 386 8.79 -33.07 -4.96
N ALA A 387 9.47 -32.77 -6.08
CA ALA A 387 9.64 -33.74 -7.14
C ALA A 387 10.50 -34.92 -6.66
N LYS A 388 10.12 -36.16 -7.03
CA LYS A 388 10.78 -37.40 -6.57
C LYS A 388 12.30 -37.39 -6.67
N THR A 389 12.86 -36.77 -7.71
CA THR A 389 14.31 -36.67 -7.91
C THR A 389 15.01 -35.80 -6.87
N TYR A 390 14.37 -34.72 -6.43
CA TYR A 390 14.90 -33.85 -5.37
C TYR A 390 14.79 -34.56 -4.03
N GLU A 391 13.62 -35.12 -3.71
CA GLU A 391 13.43 -35.87 -2.47
C GLU A 391 14.46 -36.99 -2.30
N GLN A 392 14.79 -37.72 -3.37
CA GLN A 392 15.81 -38.78 -3.34
C GLN A 392 17.19 -38.25 -2.95
N ILE A 393 17.57 -37.06 -3.42
CA ILE A 393 18.84 -36.43 -3.04
C ILE A 393 18.77 -35.92 -1.60
N ILE A 394 17.71 -35.18 -1.25
CA ILE A 394 17.51 -34.59 0.07
C ILE A 394 17.46 -35.64 1.18
N ARG A 395 16.89 -36.82 0.91
CA ARG A 395 16.85 -37.94 1.87
C ARG A 395 18.16 -38.73 1.95
N TYR A 396 18.98 -38.71 0.91
CA TYR A 396 20.24 -39.45 0.87
C TYR A 396 21.36 -38.74 1.67
N PHE A 397 21.46 -37.42 1.54
CA PHE A 397 22.52 -36.64 2.20
C PHE A 397 22.11 -36.13 3.59
N SER A 398 23.09 -36.07 4.50
CA SER A 398 22.99 -35.50 5.84
C SER A 398 24.08 -34.42 6.00
N PRO A 399 23.90 -33.24 5.36
CA PRO A 399 24.86 -32.14 5.49
C PRO A 399 24.78 -31.49 6.87
N LYS A 400 25.79 -30.68 7.23
CA LYS A 400 25.72 -29.83 8.42
C LYS A 400 24.64 -28.75 8.27
N PHE A 401 24.39 -28.29 7.04
CA PHE A 401 23.29 -27.39 6.76
C PHE A 401 22.78 -27.53 5.31
N LEU A 402 21.46 -27.54 5.13
CA LEU A 402 20.78 -27.48 3.82
C LEU A 402 20.03 -26.16 3.68
N LEU A 403 20.40 -25.37 2.67
CA LEU A 403 19.74 -24.12 2.33
C LEU A 403 18.86 -24.27 1.08
N GLY A 404 17.55 -24.09 1.26
CA GLY A 404 16.61 -23.90 0.17
C GLY A 404 16.49 -22.43 -0.21
N LEU A 405 16.55 -22.11 -1.50
CA LEU A 405 16.35 -20.76 -2.02
C LEU A 405 15.19 -20.77 -3.01
N THR A 406 14.17 -19.92 -2.81
CA THR A 406 13.07 -19.78 -3.76
C THR A 406 12.56 -18.34 -3.81
N ALA A 407 11.97 -17.92 -4.92
CA ALA A 407 11.19 -16.68 -4.95
C ALA A 407 9.74 -16.87 -4.52
N THR A 408 9.24 -18.10 -4.64
CA THR A 408 7.82 -18.41 -4.53
C THR A 408 7.69 -19.74 -3.80
N PRO A 409 7.23 -19.76 -2.54
CA PRO A 409 7.11 -21.02 -1.81
C PRO A 409 5.83 -21.78 -2.18
N GLU A 410 4.78 -21.09 -2.65
CA GLU A 410 3.50 -21.70 -3.05
C GLU A 410 3.65 -22.50 -4.37
N ARG A 411 3.26 -23.78 -4.37
CA ARG A 411 3.18 -24.62 -5.56
C ARG A 411 1.77 -24.67 -6.15
N MET A 412 1.67 -24.86 -7.46
CA MET A 412 0.39 -24.98 -8.17
C MET A 412 -0.35 -26.30 -7.93
N ASP A 413 0.36 -27.35 -7.52
CA ASP A 413 -0.19 -28.67 -7.20
C ASP A 413 -0.54 -28.85 -5.71
N GLY A 414 -0.28 -27.83 -4.88
CA GLY A 414 -0.61 -27.84 -3.45
C GLY A 414 0.35 -28.66 -2.57
N GLU A 415 1.44 -29.20 -3.14
CA GLU A 415 2.43 -29.96 -2.38
C GLU A 415 3.27 -29.05 -1.47
N ASP A 416 3.46 -29.48 -0.22
CA ASP A 416 4.10 -28.70 0.83
C ASP A 416 5.65 -28.84 0.79
N ILE A 417 6.31 -27.82 0.25
CA ILE A 417 7.78 -27.78 0.20
C ILE A 417 8.40 -27.42 1.55
N PHE A 418 7.66 -26.78 2.45
CA PHE A 418 8.20 -26.29 3.71
C PHE A 418 8.63 -27.48 4.58
N LYS A 419 7.88 -28.59 4.51
CA LYS A 419 8.24 -29.89 5.12
C LYS A 419 9.66 -30.35 4.85
N LEU A 420 10.19 -30.10 3.65
CA LEU A 420 11.53 -30.54 3.26
C LEU A 420 12.65 -29.75 3.96
N CYS A 421 12.34 -28.55 4.44
CA CYS A 421 13.22 -27.69 5.23
C CYS A 421 12.86 -27.68 6.73
N ASN A 422 12.18 -28.71 7.24
CA ASN A 422 11.66 -28.74 8.61
C ASN A 422 10.81 -27.50 8.94
N TYR A 423 10.19 -26.90 7.92
CA TYR A 423 9.39 -25.69 8.02
C TYR A 423 10.09 -24.47 8.60
N ASN A 424 11.41 -24.52 8.65
CA ASN A 424 12.24 -23.44 9.13
C ASN A 424 12.41 -22.39 8.03
N ILE A 425 11.59 -21.34 8.09
CA ILE A 425 11.69 -20.17 7.20
C ILE A 425 12.66 -19.18 7.84
N VAL A 426 13.86 -19.06 7.27
CA VAL A 426 14.93 -18.22 7.83
C VAL A 426 14.68 -16.74 7.57
N SER A 427 14.17 -16.41 6.38
CA SER A 427 13.79 -15.06 6.01
C SER A 427 12.90 -15.07 4.77
N GLU A 428 12.01 -14.09 4.67
CA GLU A 428 11.19 -13.83 3.50
C GLU A 428 11.34 -12.37 3.05
N ILE A 429 11.77 -12.16 1.81
CA ILE A 429 11.85 -10.85 1.17
C ILE A 429 10.97 -10.85 -0.07
N GLY A 430 9.83 -10.17 0.03
CA GLY A 430 8.87 -10.01 -1.05
C GLY A 430 9.30 -8.98 -2.10
N LEU A 431 8.49 -8.86 -3.16
CA LEU A 431 8.70 -7.90 -4.26
C LEU A 431 8.81 -6.45 -3.76
N LYS A 432 7.92 -6.07 -2.84
CA LYS A 432 7.81 -4.72 -2.29
C LYS A 432 9.05 -4.30 -1.49
N GLU A 433 9.44 -5.14 -0.54
CA GLU A 433 10.64 -4.90 0.28
C GLU A 433 11.91 -4.83 -0.58
N ALA A 434 11.99 -5.65 -1.64
CA ALA A 434 13.09 -5.59 -2.60
C ALA A 434 13.14 -4.28 -3.39
N LEU A 435 11.99 -3.64 -3.66
CA LEU A 435 11.90 -2.32 -4.30
C LEU A 435 12.25 -1.20 -3.32
N ASP A 436 11.74 -1.26 -2.10
CA ASP A 436 12.03 -0.28 -1.04
C ASP A 436 13.52 -0.18 -0.74
N LYS A 437 14.19 -1.34 -0.69
CA LYS A 437 15.64 -1.43 -0.49
C LYS A 437 16.44 -1.18 -1.75
N GLU A 438 15.79 -0.78 -2.85
CA GLU A 438 16.41 -0.51 -4.14
C GLU A 438 17.31 -1.67 -4.61
N LEU A 439 16.88 -2.92 -4.43
CA LEU A 439 17.64 -4.09 -4.88
C LEU A 439 17.31 -4.47 -6.31
N ILE A 440 16.11 -4.13 -6.76
CA ILE A 440 15.60 -4.39 -8.11
C ILE A 440 15.18 -3.08 -8.79
N ALA A 441 15.09 -3.09 -10.11
CA ALA A 441 14.64 -1.94 -10.90
C ALA A 441 13.12 -1.73 -10.68
N PRO A 442 12.66 -0.47 -10.61
CA PRO A 442 11.23 -0.19 -10.54
C PRO A 442 10.54 -0.55 -11.86
N PHE A 443 9.21 -0.67 -11.83
CA PHE A 443 8.42 -1.00 -13.01
C PHE A 443 7.19 -0.12 -13.15
N HIS A 444 6.71 0.06 -14.38
CA HIS A 444 5.43 0.69 -14.70
C HIS A 444 4.51 -0.39 -15.27
N TYR A 445 3.51 -0.80 -14.49
CA TYR A 445 2.53 -1.80 -14.86
C TYR A 445 1.26 -1.16 -15.40
N PHE A 446 0.85 -1.58 -16.58
CA PHE A 446 -0.37 -1.15 -17.26
C PHE A 446 -1.25 -2.38 -17.53
N GLY A 447 -2.28 -2.54 -16.71
CA GLY A 447 -3.33 -3.54 -16.86
C GLY A 447 -4.41 -3.07 -17.81
N ILE A 448 -4.39 -3.54 -19.05
CA ILE A 448 -5.25 -3.08 -20.14
C ILE A 448 -6.42 -4.05 -20.32
N ASN A 449 -7.63 -3.54 -20.50
CA ASN A 449 -8.77 -4.37 -20.85
C ASN A 449 -8.61 -4.99 -22.25
N ASP A 450 -8.60 -6.32 -22.35
CA ASP A 450 -8.51 -7.01 -23.65
C ASP A 450 -9.88 -7.01 -24.37
N ILE A 451 -10.21 -5.88 -24.99
CA ILE A 451 -11.50 -5.64 -25.67
C ILE A 451 -11.80 -6.58 -26.84
N ASN A 452 -10.78 -7.26 -27.37
CA ASN A 452 -10.90 -8.08 -28.57
C ASN A 452 -11.26 -9.54 -28.25
N VAL A 453 -11.27 -9.93 -26.97
CA VAL A 453 -11.47 -11.33 -26.56
C VAL A 453 -12.56 -11.42 -25.50
N ASP A 454 -13.62 -12.17 -25.81
CA ASP A 454 -14.70 -12.46 -24.88
C ASP A 454 -14.46 -13.80 -24.18
N TYR A 455 -13.84 -13.73 -23.00
CA TYR A 455 -13.43 -14.91 -22.24
C TYR A 455 -14.59 -15.65 -21.58
N ASP A 456 -15.76 -15.03 -21.43
CA ASP A 456 -16.95 -15.69 -20.86
C ASP A 456 -17.52 -16.76 -21.82
N LYS A 457 -17.26 -16.61 -23.12
CA LYS A 457 -17.67 -17.58 -24.15
C LYS A 457 -16.76 -18.79 -24.27
N ILE A 458 -15.62 -18.81 -23.58
CA ILE A 458 -14.63 -19.89 -23.67
C ILE A 458 -14.87 -20.88 -22.51
N PRO A 459 -15.18 -22.15 -22.80
CA PRO A 459 -15.45 -23.15 -21.76
C PRO A 459 -14.25 -23.36 -20.82
N LEU A 460 -14.56 -23.50 -19.53
CA LEU A 460 -13.61 -23.88 -18.48
C LEU A 460 -13.79 -25.37 -18.13
N LYS A 461 -12.70 -26.14 -18.14
CA LYS A 461 -12.65 -27.51 -17.60
C LYS A 461 -11.67 -27.50 -16.42
N ASN A 462 -12.15 -27.87 -15.22
CA ASN A 462 -11.36 -27.84 -13.98
C ASN A 462 -10.67 -26.49 -13.70
N GLY A 463 -11.33 -25.38 -14.07
CA GLY A 463 -10.77 -24.03 -13.88
C GLY A 463 -9.69 -23.62 -14.89
N ILE A 464 -9.46 -24.41 -15.94
CA ILE A 464 -8.54 -24.12 -17.05
C ILE A 464 -9.35 -23.96 -18.33
N TYR A 465 -9.02 -22.97 -19.16
CA TYR A 465 -9.67 -22.77 -20.45
C TYR A 465 -9.35 -23.89 -21.44
N ASP A 466 -10.28 -24.17 -22.36
CA ASP A 466 -9.96 -24.98 -23.53
C ASP A 466 -8.88 -24.28 -24.38
N ASP A 467 -7.69 -24.85 -24.42
CA ASP A 467 -6.51 -24.25 -25.05
C ASP A 467 -6.71 -23.98 -26.55
N THR A 468 -7.51 -24.80 -27.23
CA THR A 468 -7.75 -24.64 -28.67
C THR A 468 -8.66 -23.45 -28.97
N LEU A 469 -9.78 -23.35 -28.26
CA LEU A 469 -10.74 -22.24 -28.40
C LEU A 469 -10.16 -20.92 -27.91
N LEU A 470 -9.38 -20.96 -26.82
CA LEU A 470 -8.64 -19.80 -26.31
C LEU A 470 -7.64 -19.31 -27.35
N THR A 471 -6.82 -20.18 -27.92
CA THR A 471 -5.84 -19.80 -28.96
C THR A 471 -6.51 -19.21 -30.19
N HIS A 472 -7.64 -19.77 -30.62
CA HIS A 472 -8.38 -19.22 -31.76
C HIS A 472 -8.87 -17.80 -31.48
N SER A 473 -9.37 -17.55 -30.27
CA SER A 473 -9.86 -16.22 -29.86
C SER A 473 -8.73 -15.20 -29.69
N LEU A 474 -7.55 -15.63 -29.24
CA LEU A 474 -6.36 -14.78 -29.09
C LEU A 474 -5.71 -14.44 -30.45
N ASN A 475 -5.76 -15.35 -31.43
CA ASN A 475 -5.08 -15.20 -32.72
C ASN A 475 -5.91 -14.41 -33.73
N THR A 476 -6.17 -13.13 -33.44
CA THR A 476 -6.90 -12.23 -34.35
C THR A 476 -6.05 -11.02 -34.73
N LEU A 477 -6.21 -10.54 -35.97
CA LEU A 477 -5.47 -9.37 -36.46
C LEU A 477 -5.85 -8.09 -35.71
N ASN A 478 -7.14 -7.93 -35.38
CA ASN A 478 -7.61 -6.78 -34.58
C ASN A 478 -6.92 -6.71 -33.22
N ARG A 479 -6.72 -7.87 -32.56
CA ARG A 479 -5.99 -7.92 -31.28
C ARG A 479 -4.51 -7.60 -31.47
N LEU A 480 -3.87 -8.09 -32.54
CA LEU A 480 -2.49 -7.76 -32.87
C LEU A 480 -2.30 -6.24 -33.10
N ASP A 481 -3.23 -5.60 -33.80
CA ASP A 481 -3.24 -4.16 -34.03
C ASP A 481 -3.35 -3.40 -32.71
N TYR A 482 -4.28 -3.83 -31.85
CA TYR A 482 -4.46 -3.26 -30.52
C TYR A 482 -3.21 -3.43 -29.64
N ILE A 483 -2.57 -4.61 -29.64
CA ILE A 483 -1.33 -4.84 -28.89
C ILE A 483 -0.23 -3.90 -29.37
N THR A 484 -0.08 -3.76 -30.69
CA THR A 484 0.93 -2.90 -31.31
C THR A 484 0.69 -1.42 -30.96
N GLU A 485 -0.57 -0.97 -31.03
CA GLU A 485 -0.98 0.37 -30.59
C GLU A 485 -0.55 0.63 -29.15
N LYS A 486 -0.79 -0.31 -28.24
CA LYS A 486 -0.43 -0.15 -26.81
C LYS A 486 1.07 -0.17 -26.54
N ILE A 487 1.85 -0.95 -27.30
CA ILE A 487 3.32 -0.90 -27.24
C ILE A 487 3.83 0.50 -27.61
N HIS A 488 3.33 1.09 -28.69
CA HIS A 488 3.71 2.45 -29.10
C HIS A 488 3.19 3.51 -28.12
N HIS A 489 1.97 3.34 -27.63
CA HIS A 489 1.30 4.28 -26.76
C HIS A 489 2.05 4.48 -25.43
N TYR A 490 2.37 3.37 -24.73
CA TYR A 490 3.10 3.43 -23.46
C TYR A 490 4.61 3.46 -23.66
N GLY A 491 5.16 2.84 -24.70
CA GLY A 491 6.60 2.80 -24.97
C GLY A 491 7.40 1.99 -23.94
N TYR A 492 8.71 2.27 -23.86
CA TYR A 492 9.67 1.51 -23.04
C TYR A 492 10.86 2.39 -22.63
N ASN A 493 11.64 1.95 -21.64
CA ASN A 493 12.85 2.66 -21.19
C ASN A 493 14.03 2.50 -22.17
N GLY A 494 14.72 3.59 -22.49
CA GLY A 494 15.93 3.59 -23.32
C GLY A 494 15.67 3.58 -24.83
N ASN A 495 16.75 3.51 -25.61
CA ASN A 495 16.72 3.74 -27.06
C ASN A 495 16.42 2.48 -27.88
N ARG A 496 16.64 1.28 -27.32
CA ARG A 496 16.39 0.00 -28.00
C ARG A 496 15.39 -0.84 -27.23
N MET A 497 14.43 -1.44 -27.93
CA MET A 497 13.45 -2.32 -27.32
C MET A 497 14.05 -3.70 -27.05
N HIS A 498 13.84 -4.21 -25.84
CA HIS A 498 14.13 -5.59 -25.44
C HIS A 498 12.88 -6.13 -24.75
N CYS A 499 11.96 -6.64 -25.58
CA CYS A 499 10.63 -7.06 -25.18
C CYS A 499 10.53 -8.59 -25.07
N ILE A 500 9.90 -9.08 -24.00
CA ILE A 500 9.46 -10.47 -23.90
C ILE A 500 7.95 -10.53 -23.97
N ALA A 501 7.42 -11.32 -24.90
CA ALA A 501 5.99 -11.58 -25.03
C ALA A 501 5.64 -12.98 -24.51
N PHE A 502 4.92 -13.05 -23.40
CA PHE A 502 4.43 -14.29 -22.80
C PHE A 502 3.14 -14.74 -23.50
N CYS A 503 3.27 -15.78 -24.32
CA CYS A 503 2.18 -16.34 -25.11
C CYS A 503 1.56 -17.56 -24.44
N GLN A 504 0.30 -17.85 -24.79
CA GLN A 504 -0.49 -18.96 -24.23
C GLN A 504 0.13 -20.33 -24.56
N ASN A 505 0.44 -20.58 -25.83
CA ASN A 505 1.04 -21.81 -26.34
C ASN A 505 1.89 -21.54 -27.58
N ILE A 506 2.52 -22.59 -28.13
CA ILE A 506 3.44 -22.46 -29.28
C ILE A 506 2.73 -21.86 -30.51
N LYS A 507 1.49 -22.27 -30.80
CA LYS A 507 0.73 -21.75 -31.95
C LYS A 507 0.44 -20.26 -31.82
N HIS A 508 0.09 -19.80 -30.62
CA HIS A 508 -0.09 -18.38 -30.34
C HIS A 508 1.23 -17.61 -30.47
N ALA A 509 2.35 -18.15 -29.96
CA ALA A 509 3.66 -17.53 -30.11
C ALA A 509 4.11 -17.41 -31.58
N GLU A 510 3.85 -18.42 -32.41
CA GLU A 510 4.12 -18.38 -33.85
C GLU A 510 3.28 -17.31 -34.56
N PHE A 511 1.99 -17.21 -34.22
CA PHE A 511 1.10 -16.17 -34.77
C PHE A 511 1.60 -14.77 -34.40
N MET A 512 1.89 -14.54 -33.12
CA MET A 512 2.39 -13.24 -32.64
C MET A 512 3.73 -12.87 -33.26
N CYS A 513 4.67 -13.82 -33.36
CA CYS A 513 5.96 -13.59 -34.00
C CYS A 513 5.80 -13.14 -35.46
N LYS A 514 4.99 -13.86 -36.25
CA LYS A 514 4.69 -13.47 -37.65
C LYS A 514 4.00 -12.11 -37.72
N GLY A 515 3.07 -11.86 -36.81
CA GLY A 515 2.33 -10.61 -36.70
C GLY A 515 3.22 -9.40 -36.38
N PHE A 516 4.11 -9.54 -35.40
CA PHE A 516 5.04 -8.46 -35.04
C PHE A 516 6.02 -8.15 -36.19
N ASN A 517 6.53 -9.19 -36.86
CA ASN A 517 7.37 -9.00 -38.04
C ASN A 517 6.63 -8.29 -39.19
N SER A 518 5.34 -8.58 -39.42
CA SER A 518 4.55 -7.87 -40.44
C SER A 518 4.23 -6.42 -40.07
N LYS A 519 4.30 -6.07 -38.77
CA LYS A 519 4.18 -4.70 -38.26
C LYS A 519 5.51 -3.95 -38.18
N GLY A 520 6.61 -4.55 -38.62
CA GLY A 520 7.93 -3.92 -38.72
C GLY A 520 8.84 -4.10 -37.50
N PHE A 521 8.42 -4.86 -36.47
CA PHE A 521 9.31 -5.24 -35.38
C PHE A 521 10.21 -6.40 -35.77
N LYS A 522 11.38 -6.52 -35.14
CA LYS A 522 12.22 -7.71 -35.27
C LYS A 522 11.84 -8.72 -34.18
N ALA A 523 11.01 -9.71 -34.53
CA ALA A 523 10.51 -10.68 -33.58
C ALA A 523 11.03 -12.11 -33.86
N GLU A 524 11.37 -12.83 -32.80
CA GLU A 524 11.76 -14.25 -32.86
C GLU A 524 10.99 -15.08 -31.83
N ILE A 525 10.93 -16.38 -32.05
CA ILE A 525 10.24 -17.32 -31.16
C ILE A 525 11.23 -18.19 -30.39
N LEU A 526 10.97 -18.40 -29.09
CA LEU A 526 11.70 -19.37 -28.28
C LEU A 526 10.74 -20.35 -27.60
N THR A 527 10.78 -21.61 -28.04
CA THR A 527 9.88 -22.69 -27.55
C THR A 527 10.68 -23.85 -27.00
N SER A 528 10.06 -24.71 -26.17
CA SER A 528 10.75 -25.84 -25.52
C SER A 528 11.32 -26.85 -26.52
N LYS A 529 10.94 -26.73 -27.80
CA LYS A 529 11.44 -27.52 -28.93
C LYS A 529 12.71 -26.94 -29.57
N SER A 530 13.06 -25.68 -29.29
CA SER A 530 14.26 -25.03 -29.83
C SER A 530 15.52 -25.72 -29.29
N ASN A 531 16.46 -26.06 -30.17
CA ASN A 531 17.69 -26.73 -29.75
C ASN A 531 18.65 -25.75 -29.03
N THR A 532 19.64 -26.29 -28.30
CA THR A 532 20.55 -25.47 -27.47
C THR A 532 21.33 -24.42 -28.28
N THR A 533 21.73 -24.74 -29.51
CA THR A 533 22.50 -23.85 -30.38
C THR A 533 21.65 -22.69 -30.88
N GLU A 534 20.44 -23.00 -31.35
CA GLU A 534 19.44 -22.03 -31.81
C GLU A 534 19.04 -21.08 -30.65
N ARG A 535 18.75 -21.63 -29.47
CA ARG A 535 18.46 -20.85 -28.26
C ARG A 535 19.61 -19.90 -27.92
N SER A 536 20.85 -20.37 -27.92
CA SER A 536 22.02 -19.54 -27.64
C SER A 536 22.18 -18.40 -28.66
N ASN A 537 21.94 -18.67 -29.93
CA ASN A 537 22.03 -17.66 -30.99
C ASN A 537 20.93 -16.60 -30.87
N VAL A 538 19.67 -17.01 -30.67
CA VAL A 538 18.54 -16.08 -30.49
C VAL A 538 18.73 -15.22 -29.25
N LEU A 539 19.18 -15.81 -28.13
CA LEU A 539 19.44 -15.04 -26.91
C LEU A 539 20.58 -14.03 -27.07
N LYS A 540 21.63 -14.36 -27.83
CA LYS A 540 22.70 -13.42 -28.17
C LYS A 540 22.21 -12.30 -29.08
N ALA A 541 21.44 -12.62 -30.11
CA ALA A 541 20.84 -11.63 -31.02
C ALA A 541 19.89 -10.68 -30.25
N PHE A 542 19.12 -11.22 -29.31
CA PHE A 542 18.28 -10.42 -28.41
C PHE A 542 19.12 -9.54 -27.48
N ASP A 543 20.20 -10.05 -26.86
CA ASP A 543 21.07 -9.23 -26.01
C ASP A 543 21.81 -8.11 -26.78
N ASN A 544 22.10 -8.33 -28.06
CA ASN A 544 22.71 -7.32 -28.95
C ASN A 544 21.69 -6.27 -29.45
N GLY A 545 20.39 -6.54 -29.31
CA GLY A 545 19.30 -5.72 -29.86
C GLY A 545 19.05 -5.93 -31.36
N ASP A 546 19.53 -7.04 -31.93
CA ASP A 546 19.19 -7.45 -33.30
C ASP A 546 17.76 -8.01 -33.37
N VAL A 547 17.28 -8.59 -32.27
CA VAL A 547 15.90 -9.01 -32.04
C VAL A 547 15.31 -8.10 -30.97
N GLU A 548 14.15 -7.50 -31.25
CA GLU A 548 13.47 -6.57 -30.37
C GLU A 548 12.41 -7.26 -29.51
N ILE A 549 11.72 -8.28 -30.05
CA ILE A 549 10.64 -9.01 -29.36
C ILE A 549 10.93 -10.51 -29.36
N LEU A 550 10.93 -11.11 -28.18
CA LEU A 550 11.03 -12.56 -28.00
C LEU A 550 9.67 -13.14 -27.57
N CYS A 551 9.02 -13.88 -28.46
CA CYS A 551 7.78 -14.60 -28.20
C CYS A 551 8.07 -15.93 -27.52
N VAL A 552 7.58 -16.11 -26.29
CA VAL A 552 7.93 -17.28 -25.45
C VAL A 552 6.73 -18.03 -24.90
N VAL A 553 6.94 -19.32 -24.65
CA VAL A 553 5.98 -20.23 -24.02
C VAL A 553 6.71 -21.08 -23.00
N ASP A 554 6.39 -20.91 -21.72
CA ASP A 554 6.84 -21.70 -20.56
C ASP A 554 8.37 -21.89 -20.36
N ILE A 555 9.21 -21.35 -21.24
CA ILE A 555 10.67 -21.41 -21.13
C ILE A 555 11.24 -20.36 -20.20
N LEU A 556 10.70 -19.14 -20.26
CA LEU A 556 11.24 -18.00 -19.52
C LEU A 556 10.74 -17.89 -18.09
N ASN A 557 9.99 -18.89 -17.62
CA ASN A 557 9.60 -18.95 -16.20
C ASN A 557 10.87 -19.03 -15.32
N GLU A 558 11.92 -19.75 -15.76
CA GLU A 558 13.14 -19.99 -14.97
C GLU A 558 14.41 -20.03 -15.84
N GLY A 559 15.58 -19.63 -15.32
CA GLY A 559 16.89 -19.94 -15.91
C GLY A 559 17.53 -18.98 -16.93
N ILE A 560 16.81 -18.02 -17.53
CA ILE A 560 17.41 -17.06 -18.47
C ILE A 560 17.76 -15.75 -17.75
N ASP A 561 18.99 -15.26 -18.00
CA ASP A 561 19.52 -14.04 -17.39
C ASP A 561 19.81 -12.94 -18.42
N ILE A 562 18.81 -12.10 -18.72
CA ILE A 562 18.97 -10.93 -19.61
C ILE A 562 18.59 -9.65 -18.85
N PRO A 563 19.55 -8.94 -18.22
CA PRO A 563 19.26 -7.71 -17.50
C PRO A 563 18.71 -6.57 -18.37
N LYS A 564 18.96 -6.60 -19.68
CA LYS A 564 18.57 -5.55 -20.64
C LYS A 564 17.07 -5.47 -20.95
N ILE A 565 16.28 -6.45 -20.50
CA ILE A 565 14.81 -6.44 -20.67
C ILE A 565 14.24 -5.12 -20.13
N ASN A 566 13.47 -4.42 -20.97
CA ASN A 566 12.83 -3.15 -20.64
C ASN A 566 11.32 -3.11 -20.95
N LEU A 567 10.78 -4.14 -21.60
CA LEU A 567 9.35 -4.32 -21.85
C LEU A 567 8.92 -5.78 -21.62
N LEU A 568 7.83 -5.98 -20.89
CA LEU A 568 7.18 -7.27 -20.71
C LEU A 568 5.74 -7.20 -21.20
N LEU A 569 5.34 -8.12 -22.09
CA LEU A 569 3.98 -8.25 -22.60
C LEU A 569 3.36 -9.54 -22.07
N PHE A 570 2.27 -9.41 -21.31
CA PHE A 570 1.45 -10.54 -20.88
C PHE A 570 0.26 -10.66 -21.82
N LEU A 571 0.34 -11.62 -22.75
CA LEU A 571 -0.66 -11.82 -23.81
C LEU A 571 -1.62 -12.98 -23.52
N ARG A 572 -1.56 -13.55 -22.32
CA ARG A 572 -2.33 -14.72 -21.89
C ARG A 572 -2.98 -14.47 -20.53
N PRO A 573 -4.06 -15.19 -20.20
CA PRO A 573 -4.71 -15.08 -18.89
C PRO A 573 -3.75 -15.41 -17.75
N THR A 574 -3.70 -14.57 -16.72
CA THR A 574 -2.92 -14.83 -15.49
C THR A 574 -3.63 -15.88 -14.64
N SER A 575 -3.17 -17.13 -14.74
CA SER A 575 -3.74 -18.27 -14.01
C SER A 575 -3.12 -18.52 -12.63
N SER A 576 -1.95 -17.91 -12.37
CA SER A 576 -1.12 -18.10 -11.18
C SER A 576 -0.31 -16.84 -10.84
N SER A 577 -0.43 -16.37 -9.60
CA SER A 577 0.36 -15.25 -9.04
C SER A 577 1.86 -15.59 -8.99
N THR A 578 2.20 -16.84 -8.68
CA THR A 578 3.57 -17.36 -8.64
C THR A 578 4.28 -17.20 -9.98
N ILE A 579 3.67 -17.67 -11.07
CA ILE A 579 4.26 -17.54 -12.41
C ILE A 579 4.39 -16.06 -12.79
N PHE A 580 3.38 -15.25 -12.50
CA PHE A 580 3.39 -13.83 -12.80
C PHE A 580 4.55 -13.09 -12.12
N ILE A 581 4.78 -13.31 -10.81
CA ILE A 581 5.90 -12.70 -10.06
C ILE A 581 7.26 -13.17 -10.61
N GLN A 582 7.39 -14.46 -10.95
CA GLN A 582 8.62 -14.99 -11.54
C GLN A 582 8.93 -14.32 -12.88
N GLN A 583 7.92 -14.19 -13.75
CA GLN A 583 8.03 -13.56 -15.07
C GLN A 583 8.34 -12.07 -14.96
N LEU A 584 7.61 -11.34 -14.09
CA LEU A 584 7.86 -9.94 -13.78
C LEU A 584 9.31 -9.71 -13.35
N GLY A 585 9.81 -10.50 -12.40
CA GLY A 585 11.15 -10.36 -11.85
C GLY A 585 12.31 -10.63 -12.82
N ARG A 586 12.06 -11.16 -14.02
CA ARG A 586 13.07 -11.24 -15.09
C ARG A 586 13.40 -9.85 -15.62
N GLY A 587 12.39 -8.98 -15.73
CA GLY A 587 12.57 -7.58 -16.11
C GLY A 587 13.27 -6.75 -15.04
N LEU A 588 13.02 -7.04 -13.75
CA LEU A 588 13.41 -6.16 -12.64
C LEU A 588 14.91 -6.17 -12.27
N ARG A 589 15.79 -6.80 -13.04
CA ARG A 589 17.24 -6.73 -12.74
C ARG A 589 17.79 -5.34 -13.02
N LYS A 590 18.62 -4.79 -12.13
CA LYS A 590 19.17 -3.43 -12.29
C LYS A 590 20.23 -3.33 -13.39
N LEU A 591 20.19 -2.23 -14.13
CA LEU A 591 21.25 -1.76 -15.02
C LEU A 591 21.41 -0.24 -14.82
N PRO A 592 22.63 0.33 -14.93
CA PRO A 592 22.84 1.77 -14.73
C PRO A 592 21.99 2.67 -15.64
N GLU A 593 21.66 2.22 -16.85
CA GLU A 593 20.90 2.98 -17.86
C GLU A 593 19.40 2.67 -17.84
N LYS A 594 18.96 1.76 -16.95
CA LYS A 594 17.57 1.35 -16.85
C LYS A 594 16.88 2.05 -15.70
N ASP A 595 16.13 3.11 -16.01
CA ASP A 595 15.34 3.83 -15.01
C ASP A 595 14.16 2.95 -14.52
N PHE A 596 13.48 2.25 -15.43
CA PHE A 596 12.34 1.38 -15.11
C PHE A 596 12.13 0.26 -16.16
N VAL A 597 11.20 -0.65 -15.88
CA VAL A 597 10.69 -1.68 -16.82
C VAL A 597 9.22 -1.40 -17.11
N THR A 598 8.83 -1.37 -18.38
CA THR A 598 7.40 -1.30 -18.74
C THR A 598 6.79 -2.68 -18.76
N VAL A 599 5.62 -2.83 -18.17
CA VAL A 599 4.85 -4.06 -18.14
C VAL A 599 3.46 -3.76 -18.67
N ILE A 600 3.07 -4.44 -19.74
CA ILE A 600 1.76 -4.30 -20.36
C ILE A 600 1.06 -5.66 -20.25
N ASP A 601 -0.07 -5.69 -19.55
CA ASP A 601 -0.84 -6.89 -19.28
C ASP A 601 -2.24 -6.77 -19.88
N PHE A 602 -2.59 -7.66 -20.81
CA PHE A 602 -3.91 -7.67 -21.45
C PHE A 602 -4.87 -8.53 -20.62
N ILE A 603 -5.62 -7.86 -19.73
CA ILE A 603 -6.48 -8.48 -18.74
C ILE A 603 -7.88 -8.75 -19.31
N GLY A 604 -8.13 -10.01 -19.65
CA GLY A 604 -9.46 -10.51 -20.03
C GLY A 604 -10.39 -10.80 -18.86
N ASN A 605 -11.68 -11.08 -19.11
CA ASN A 605 -12.65 -11.42 -18.06
C ASN A 605 -12.44 -12.84 -17.51
N HIS A 606 -11.39 -13.06 -16.74
CA HIS A 606 -11.07 -14.39 -16.21
C HIS A 606 -11.49 -14.56 -14.76
N ASN A 607 -11.85 -15.77 -14.35
CA ASN A 607 -12.25 -16.04 -12.96
C ASN A 607 -11.19 -15.70 -11.90
N LYS A 608 -9.92 -15.54 -12.31
CA LYS A 608 -8.77 -15.33 -11.42
C LYS A 608 -8.14 -13.93 -11.49
N ASP A 609 -8.80 -12.93 -12.10
CA ASP A 609 -8.25 -11.57 -12.22
C ASP A 609 -7.91 -10.93 -10.86
N TYR A 610 -8.61 -11.33 -9.78
CA TYR A 610 -8.33 -10.87 -8.41
C TYR A 610 -6.93 -11.26 -7.91
N LEU A 611 -6.26 -12.24 -8.56
CA LEU A 611 -4.88 -12.60 -8.23
C LEU A 611 -3.90 -11.45 -8.48
N LEU A 612 -4.19 -10.55 -9.43
CA LEU A 612 -3.39 -9.33 -9.64
C LEU A 612 -3.42 -8.44 -8.39
N ALA A 613 -4.58 -8.35 -7.73
CA ALA A 613 -4.71 -7.63 -6.48
C ALA A 613 -3.93 -8.31 -5.34
N LYS A 614 -3.88 -9.65 -5.29
CA LYS A 614 -3.01 -10.39 -4.34
C LYS A 614 -1.52 -10.09 -4.55
N VAL A 615 -1.07 -9.93 -5.80
CA VAL A 615 0.35 -9.68 -6.11
C VAL A 615 0.79 -8.27 -5.68
N PHE A 616 -0.06 -7.27 -5.89
CA PHE A 616 0.29 -5.87 -5.64
C PHE A 616 -0.14 -5.34 -4.27
N SER A 617 -1.01 -6.03 -3.54
CA SER A 617 -1.40 -5.65 -2.18
C SER A 617 -0.31 -5.97 -1.15
N ASN A 618 -0.30 -5.22 -0.03
CA ASN A 618 0.61 -5.48 1.10
C ASN A 618 0.19 -6.68 1.94
N GLU A 619 -1.05 -7.11 1.81
CA GLU A 619 -1.63 -8.15 2.65
C GLU A 619 -1.36 -9.52 2.02
N ARG A 620 -0.69 -10.42 2.78
CA ARG A 620 -0.58 -11.85 2.41
C ARG A 620 -1.95 -12.50 2.28
N THR A 621 -2.95 -11.87 2.87
CA THR A 621 -4.29 -12.35 3.03
C THR A 621 -5.27 -11.34 2.45
N LEU A 622 -6.23 -11.80 1.62
CA LEU A 622 -7.20 -10.99 0.88
C LEU A 622 -8.29 -10.37 1.79
N GLN A 623 -7.92 -9.85 2.95
CA GLN A 623 -8.77 -9.92 4.14
C GLN A 623 -9.60 -8.70 4.42
N ASN A 624 -9.14 -7.52 4.02
CA ASN A 624 -9.95 -6.32 4.12
C ASN A 624 -10.42 -5.94 2.71
N LYS A 625 -11.59 -6.44 2.30
CA LYS A 625 -12.18 -6.13 0.98
C LYS A 625 -12.18 -4.65 0.70
N CYS A 626 -12.59 -3.85 1.68
CA CYS A 626 -12.63 -2.39 1.56
C CYS A 626 -11.24 -1.83 1.26
N HIS A 627 -10.21 -2.31 1.95
CA HIS A 627 -8.83 -1.88 1.70
C HIS A 627 -8.33 -2.32 0.31
N LEU A 628 -8.56 -3.57 -0.08
CA LEU A 628 -8.13 -4.10 -1.38
C LEU A 628 -8.85 -3.40 -2.55
N ILE A 629 -10.16 -3.19 -2.42
CA ILE A 629 -10.97 -2.43 -3.39
C ILE A 629 -10.39 -1.02 -3.52
N LYS A 630 -10.08 -0.36 -2.40
CA LYS A 630 -9.48 0.97 -2.39
C LYS A 630 -8.08 1.00 -3.01
N GLU A 631 -7.23 0.02 -2.74
CA GLU A 631 -5.94 -0.12 -3.42
C GLU A 631 -6.13 -0.24 -4.94
N ILE A 632 -7.13 -1.00 -5.40
CA ILE A 632 -7.44 -1.12 -6.84
C ILE A 632 -7.94 0.22 -7.41
N GLU A 633 -8.89 0.88 -6.75
CA GLU A 633 -9.45 2.18 -7.19
C GLU A 633 -8.38 3.26 -7.28
N THR A 634 -7.43 3.24 -6.34
CA THR A 634 -6.30 4.17 -6.29
C THR A 634 -5.08 3.67 -7.08
N ASN A 635 -5.22 2.61 -7.89
CA ASN A 635 -4.15 2.06 -8.74
C ASN A 635 -2.87 1.71 -7.96
N PHE A 636 -3.01 1.14 -6.76
CA PHE A 636 -1.91 0.74 -5.87
C PHE A 636 -0.88 1.84 -5.65
N SER A 637 -1.35 3.08 -5.53
CA SER A 637 -0.52 4.28 -5.52
C SER A 637 0.49 4.38 -4.36
N ASN A 638 0.38 3.53 -3.33
CA ASN A 638 1.36 3.33 -2.26
C ASN A 638 2.43 2.25 -2.58
N PHE A 639 2.66 1.93 -3.85
CA PHE A 639 3.62 0.89 -4.20
C PHE A 639 5.07 1.39 -4.01
N PRO A 640 5.94 0.54 -3.42
CA PRO A 640 7.32 0.92 -3.12
C PRO A 640 8.28 0.90 -4.31
N GLY A 641 9.41 1.56 -4.12
CA GLY A 641 10.29 1.98 -5.21
C GLY A 641 9.55 2.95 -6.13
N ALA A 642 10.22 3.60 -7.07
CA ALA A 642 9.55 4.57 -7.94
C ALA A 642 8.49 3.95 -8.89
N SER A 643 8.06 2.70 -8.66
CA SER A 643 7.17 1.91 -9.50
C SER A 643 5.77 2.52 -9.58
N TYR A 644 5.11 2.30 -10.71
CA TYR A 644 3.77 2.79 -11.00
C TYR A 644 2.90 1.63 -11.45
N ILE A 645 1.66 1.60 -11.00
CA ILE A 645 0.68 0.60 -11.39
C ILE A 645 -0.53 1.37 -11.88
N GLU A 646 -1.10 0.95 -12.99
CA GLU A 646 -2.33 1.49 -13.53
C GLU A 646 -3.16 0.36 -14.13
N ILE A 647 -4.42 0.28 -13.74
CA ILE A 647 -5.38 -0.69 -14.24
C ILE A 647 -6.50 0.08 -14.93
N ASP A 648 -6.86 -0.35 -16.14
CA ASP A 648 -7.98 0.18 -16.90
C ASP A 648 -9.26 0.17 -16.06
N ARG A 649 -10.06 1.24 -16.14
CA ARG A 649 -11.26 1.42 -15.33
C ARG A 649 -12.26 0.28 -15.45
N ILE A 650 -12.43 -0.29 -16.66
CA ILE A 650 -13.33 -1.42 -16.88
C ILE A 650 -12.79 -2.66 -16.15
N CYS A 651 -11.48 -2.88 -16.19
CA CYS A 651 -10.82 -3.93 -15.43
C CYS A 651 -10.97 -3.72 -13.92
N GLN A 652 -10.74 -2.51 -13.41
CA GLN A 652 -10.93 -2.17 -11.99
C GLN A 652 -12.34 -2.53 -11.54
N GLU A 653 -13.37 -1.99 -12.20
CA GLU A 653 -14.78 -2.24 -11.85
C GLU A 653 -15.11 -3.75 -11.88
N ARG A 654 -14.54 -4.50 -12.82
CA ARG A 654 -14.74 -5.95 -12.94
C ARG A 654 -14.06 -6.72 -11.82
N ILE A 655 -12.82 -6.37 -11.46
CA ILE A 655 -12.07 -6.99 -10.37
C ILE A 655 -12.78 -6.69 -9.03
N ILE A 656 -13.19 -5.45 -8.80
CA ILE A 656 -13.93 -5.01 -7.60
C ILE A 656 -15.23 -5.81 -7.46
N LYS A 657 -16.07 -5.87 -8.51
CA LYS A 657 -17.32 -6.67 -8.50
C LYS A 657 -17.10 -8.15 -8.19
N LYS A 658 -15.95 -8.72 -8.57
CA LYS A 658 -15.59 -10.10 -8.23
C LYS A 658 -15.19 -10.22 -6.76
N ILE A 659 -14.35 -9.32 -6.25
CA ILE A 659 -13.92 -9.27 -4.85
C ILE A 659 -15.12 -9.10 -3.91
N GLU A 660 -16.05 -8.22 -4.26
CA GLU A 660 -17.28 -7.99 -3.48
C GLU A 660 -18.11 -9.27 -3.29
N LYS A 661 -18.23 -10.08 -4.35
CA LYS A 661 -18.98 -11.35 -4.34
C LYS A 661 -18.30 -12.46 -3.53
N ILE A 662 -16.99 -12.44 -3.38
CA ILE A 662 -16.24 -13.48 -2.64
C ILE A 662 -16.48 -13.28 -1.14
N ASN A 663 -17.01 -14.26 -0.41
CA ASN A 663 -17.08 -14.18 1.05
C ASN A 663 -15.78 -14.71 1.67
N PHE A 664 -14.86 -13.82 2.07
CA PHE A 664 -13.60 -14.18 2.71
C PHE A 664 -13.78 -14.80 4.10
N ASN A 665 -14.93 -14.61 4.75
CA ASN A 665 -15.32 -15.27 6.00
C ASN A 665 -16.16 -16.55 5.77
N SER A 666 -16.15 -17.08 4.54
CA SER A 666 -16.73 -18.40 4.27
C SER A 666 -15.91 -19.48 4.98
N SER A 667 -16.59 -20.58 5.33
CA SER A 667 -15.96 -21.70 6.00
C SER A 667 -14.81 -22.29 5.19
N ASP A 668 -14.93 -22.28 3.85
CA ASP A 668 -13.91 -22.80 2.93
C ASP A 668 -12.68 -21.90 2.87
N MET A 669 -12.85 -20.57 2.87
CA MET A 669 -11.72 -19.63 2.87
C MET A 669 -10.97 -19.66 4.20
N LEU A 670 -11.68 -19.66 5.33
CA LEU A 670 -11.07 -19.78 6.66
C LEU A 670 -10.37 -21.13 6.83
N LYS A 671 -10.89 -22.18 6.19
CA LYS A 671 -10.22 -23.48 6.15
C LYS A 671 -8.89 -23.39 5.40
N ASN A 672 -8.89 -22.84 4.20
CA ASN A 672 -7.65 -22.66 3.43
C ASN A 672 -6.63 -21.80 4.19
N GLU A 673 -7.07 -20.69 4.78
CA GLU A 673 -6.20 -19.80 5.56
C GLU A 673 -5.62 -20.48 6.80
N TYR A 674 -6.44 -21.28 7.51
CA TYR A 674 -5.96 -22.08 8.64
C TYR A 674 -4.89 -23.09 8.22
N PHE A 675 -5.09 -23.81 7.11
CA PHE A 675 -4.10 -24.77 6.62
C PHE A 675 -2.86 -24.10 6.03
N GLU A 676 -2.99 -22.97 5.34
CA GLU A 676 -1.84 -22.15 4.92
C GLU A 676 -1.02 -21.72 6.13
N PHE A 677 -1.67 -21.22 7.19
CA PHE A 677 -0.98 -20.84 8.42
C PHE A 677 -0.32 -22.03 9.12
N LYS A 678 -1.02 -23.17 9.22
CA LYS A 678 -0.49 -24.44 9.73
C LYS A 678 0.79 -24.85 8.99
N ASN A 679 0.79 -24.73 7.66
CA ASN A 679 1.93 -25.03 6.82
C ASN A 679 3.09 -24.06 7.04
N THR A 680 2.83 -22.76 7.25
CA THR A 680 3.90 -21.79 7.56
C THR A 680 4.58 -22.05 8.90
N LEU A 681 3.85 -22.61 9.88
CA LEU A 681 4.37 -22.97 11.21
C LEU A 681 5.09 -24.31 11.24
N GLY A 682 4.76 -25.16 10.28
CA GLY A 682 5.41 -26.45 10.12
C GLY A 682 4.85 -27.64 10.82
N LEU A 683 3.56 -27.60 11.03
CA LEU A 683 2.84 -28.65 11.70
C LEU A 683 2.39 -29.67 10.67
N LYS A 684 2.50 -30.95 11.02
CA LYS A 684 2.01 -32.05 10.19
C LYS A 684 0.49 -32.05 10.13
N ASP A 685 -0.08 -32.75 9.15
CA ASP A 685 -1.54 -32.84 8.96
C ASP A 685 -2.29 -33.31 10.22
N ASP A 686 -1.67 -34.16 11.05
CA ASP A 686 -2.25 -34.70 12.29
C ASP A 686 -2.07 -33.79 13.51
N GLU A 687 -1.18 -32.81 13.48
CA GLU A 687 -0.87 -31.87 14.56
C GLU A 687 -1.81 -30.66 14.50
N ILE A 688 -2.33 -30.18 15.63
CA ILE A 688 -3.16 -28.96 15.65
C ILE A 688 -2.30 -27.73 15.93
N ILE A 689 -2.71 -26.56 15.43
CA ILE A 689 -2.04 -25.29 15.76
C ILE A 689 -2.25 -25.01 17.26
N GLU A 690 -1.20 -25.08 18.08
CA GLU A 690 -1.28 -24.65 19.48
C GLU A 690 -1.63 -23.15 19.59
N ILE A 691 -2.36 -22.75 20.64
CA ILE A 691 -2.88 -21.40 20.75
C ILE A 691 -1.79 -20.31 20.73
N MET A 692 -0.60 -20.62 21.25
CA MET A 692 0.54 -19.69 21.27
C MET A 692 1.11 -19.41 19.89
N TYR A 693 0.92 -20.30 18.91
CA TYR A 693 1.35 -20.00 17.54
C TYR A 693 0.53 -18.89 16.90
N PHE A 694 -0.72 -18.66 17.33
CA PHE A 694 -1.53 -17.54 16.85
C PHE A 694 -0.96 -16.16 17.24
N GLU A 695 0.11 -16.08 18.04
CA GLU A 695 0.90 -14.84 18.16
C GLU A 695 1.43 -14.35 16.81
N GLN A 696 1.65 -15.25 15.86
CA GLN A 696 2.08 -14.92 14.50
C GLN A 696 0.91 -14.52 13.58
N ASN A 697 -0.34 -14.83 13.97
CA ASN A 697 -1.54 -14.51 13.20
C ASN A 697 -2.80 -14.38 14.09
N ILE A 698 -2.85 -13.30 14.87
CA ILE A 698 -3.96 -13.00 15.79
C ILE A 698 -5.27 -12.80 15.02
N GLU A 699 -5.19 -12.29 13.79
CA GLU A 699 -6.36 -11.99 12.98
C GLU A 699 -7.12 -13.26 12.57
N LEU A 700 -6.40 -14.29 12.10
CA LEU A 700 -6.99 -15.60 11.82
C LEU A 700 -7.70 -16.15 13.05
N PHE A 701 -7.06 -16.06 14.23
CA PHE A 701 -7.68 -16.47 15.48
C PHE A 701 -9.04 -15.77 15.68
N VAL A 702 -9.06 -14.44 15.61
CA VAL A 702 -10.28 -13.63 15.81
C VAL A 702 -11.37 -14.00 14.80
N LYS A 703 -11.01 -14.32 13.55
CA LYS A 703 -11.97 -14.77 12.52
C LYS A 703 -12.56 -16.13 12.84
N LEU A 704 -11.73 -17.07 13.25
CA LEU A 704 -12.17 -18.40 13.68
C LEU A 704 -13.17 -18.28 14.84
N ILE A 705 -12.88 -17.46 15.86
CA ILE A 705 -13.81 -17.23 16.97
C ILE A 705 -15.08 -16.53 16.49
N ASN A 706 -14.96 -15.53 15.62
CA ASN A 706 -16.12 -14.80 15.11
C ASN A 706 -17.08 -15.69 14.33
N LYS A 707 -16.56 -16.68 13.61
CA LYS A 707 -17.31 -17.63 12.78
C LYS A 707 -17.84 -18.82 13.57
N PHE A 708 -16.98 -19.46 14.36
CA PHE A 708 -17.26 -20.73 15.03
C PHE A 708 -17.58 -20.57 16.53
N SER A 709 -17.58 -19.33 17.05
CA SER A 709 -17.84 -18.96 18.46
C SER A 709 -16.75 -19.30 19.47
N SER A 710 -15.94 -20.34 19.24
CA SER A 710 -14.79 -20.71 20.06
C SER A 710 -13.72 -21.41 19.20
N LEU A 711 -12.49 -21.47 19.69
CA LEU A 711 -11.40 -22.17 19.00
C LEU A 711 -11.63 -23.69 19.02
N HIS A 712 -12.25 -24.18 20.09
CA HIS A 712 -12.65 -25.58 20.19
C HIS A 712 -13.63 -25.98 19.08
N ASP A 713 -14.63 -25.13 18.81
CA ASP A 713 -15.60 -25.36 17.73
C ASP A 713 -14.95 -25.24 16.35
N ALA A 714 -13.98 -24.32 16.19
CA ALA A 714 -13.19 -24.20 14.97
C ALA A 714 -12.37 -25.48 14.69
N TYR A 715 -11.65 -26.01 15.67
CA TYR A 715 -10.88 -27.25 15.49
C TYR A 715 -11.78 -28.44 15.17
N LYS A 716 -12.94 -28.58 15.81
CA LYS A 716 -13.91 -29.63 15.47
C LYS A 716 -14.35 -29.59 14.01
N TYR A 717 -14.41 -28.40 13.41
CA TYR A 717 -14.79 -28.23 12.01
C TYR A 717 -13.61 -28.42 11.04
N LEU A 718 -12.41 -27.98 11.44
CA LEU A 718 -11.24 -27.89 10.57
C LEU A 718 -10.36 -29.14 10.60
N GLU A 719 -10.20 -29.76 11.78
CA GLU A 719 -9.23 -30.82 12.05
C GLU A 719 -9.91 -32.16 12.26
N ASN A 720 -9.72 -33.08 11.31
CA ASN A 720 -10.29 -34.42 11.42
C ASN A 720 -9.68 -35.25 12.56
N SER A 721 -8.47 -34.91 13.02
CA SER A 721 -7.79 -35.56 14.14
C SER A 721 -8.25 -35.05 15.52
N TYR A 722 -9.00 -33.94 15.56
CA TYR A 722 -9.36 -33.29 16.81
C TYR A 722 -10.55 -33.95 17.51
N ASN A 723 -10.27 -34.75 18.54
CA ASN A 723 -11.25 -35.53 19.31
C ASN A 723 -11.31 -35.15 20.80
N GLU A 724 -10.89 -33.94 21.17
CA GLU A 724 -10.88 -33.51 22.58
C GLU A 724 -12.30 -33.41 23.14
N ILE A 725 -12.60 -34.16 24.20
CA ILE A 725 -13.87 -34.09 24.93
C ILE A 725 -13.70 -33.16 26.13
N ILE A 726 -14.30 -31.98 26.04
CA ILE A 726 -14.36 -31.01 27.14
C ILE A 726 -15.76 -31.01 27.77
N ASP A 727 -15.81 -30.87 29.09
CA ASP A 727 -17.07 -30.73 29.82
C ASP A 727 -17.69 -29.34 29.60
N GLU A 728 -18.99 -29.22 29.91
CA GLU A 728 -19.78 -28.01 29.62
C GLU A 728 -19.24 -26.76 30.35
N ASN A 729 -18.70 -26.92 31.57
CA ASN A 729 -18.13 -25.81 32.33
C ASN A 729 -16.82 -25.34 31.70
N THR A 730 -15.93 -26.27 31.34
CA THR A 730 -14.68 -25.95 30.63
C THR A 730 -14.94 -25.28 29.28
N TYR A 731 -15.92 -25.76 28.51
CA TYR A 731 -16.32 -25.12 27.25
C TYR A 731 -16.78 -23.68 27.44
N LYS A 732 -17.63 -23.41 28.45
CA LYS A 732 -18.09 -22.05 28.76
C LYS A 732 -16.93 -21.13 29.12
N ILE A 733 -15.96 -21.61 29.90
CA ILE A 733 -14.76 -20.85 30.27
C ILE A 733 -13.88 -20.56 29.04
N LEU A 734 -13.56 -21.56 28.23
CA LEU A 734 -12.74 -21.37 27.02
C LEU A 734 -13.42 -20.42 26.03
N LYS A 735 -14.72 -20.57 25.80
CA LYS A 735 -15.50 -19.65 24.96
C LYS A 735 -15.46 -18.22 25.50
N PHE A 736 -15.54 -18.03 26.82
CA PHE A 736 -15.41 -16.71 27.42
C PHE A 736 -14.02 -16.12 27.20
N LEU A 737 -12.96 -16.90 27.42
CA LEU A 737 -11.56 -16.47 27.26
C LEU A 737 -11.19 -16.20 25.80
N ASP A 738 -11.64 -17.03 24.86
CA ASP A 738 -11.42 -16.85 23.43
C ASP A 738 -12.00 -15.51 22.95
N ASN A 739 -13.17 -15.12 23.47
CA ASN A 739 -13.79 -13.82 23.18
C ASN A 739 -13.12 -12.64 23.91
N LYS A 740 -12.13 -12.89 24.78
CA LYS A 740 -11.38 -11.87 25.54
C LYS A 740 -9.96 -11.64 25.01
N ILE A 741 -9.57 -12.24 23.89
CA ILE A 741 -8.21 -12.06 23.32
C ILE A 741 -7.93 -10.63 22.85
N ASN A 742 -8.95 -9.91 22.39
CA ASN A 742 -8.86 -8.47 22.11
C ASN A 742 -9.48 -7.64 23.25
N CYS A 743 -9.24 -8.03 24.51
CA CYS A 743 -9.75 -7.27 25.65
C CYS A 743 -9.20 -5.84 25.67
N LYS A 744 -10.01 -4.91 26.18
CA LYS A 744 -9.62 -3.51 26.42
C LYS A 744 -9.24 -3.22 27.86
N GLU A 745 -9.28 -4.24 28.71
CA GLU A 745 -8.79 -4.22 30.08
C GLU A 745 -8.17 -5.58 30.43
N PRO A 746 -7.02 -5.63 31.12
CA PRO A 746 -6.35 -6.89 31.42
C PRO A 746 -6.73 -7.46 32.80
N PHE A 747 -7.42 -6.69 33.65
CA PHE A 747 -7.65 -7.02 35.05
C PHE A 747 -8.54 -8.26 35.21
N THR A 748 -9.54 -8.44 34.35
CA THR A 748 -10.37 -9.66 34.34
C THR A 748 -9.50 -10.90 34.13
N LEU A 749 -8.58 -10.87 33.16
CA LEU A 749 -7.69 -11.99 32.85
C LEU A 749 -6.67 -12.26 33.97
N ILE A 750 -6.10 -11.20 34.57
CA ILE A 750 -5.19 -11.30 35.71
C ILE A 750 -5.92 -11.90 36.92
N ALA A 751 -7.14 -11.44 37.21
CA ALA A 751 -7.94 -11.96 38.30
C ALA A 751 -8.28 -13.44 38.12
N ILE A 752 -8.62 -13.87 36.89
CA ILE A 752 -8.85 -15.28 36.58
C ILE A 752 -7.57 -16.09 36.81
N ARG A 753 -6.44 -15.63 36.28
CA ARG A 753 -5.14 -16.27 36.50
C ARG A 753 -4.80 -16.43 37.98
N MET A 754 -4.97 -15.37 38.77
CA MET A 754 -4.73 -15.38 40.21
C MET A 754 -5.61 -16.41 40.93
N LYS A 755 -6.90 -16.50 40.58
CA LYS A 755 -7.80 -17.52 41.13
C LYS A 755 -7.35 -18.94 40.76
N LEU A 756 -6.89 -19.15 39.52
CA LEU A 756 -6.37 -20.46 39.08
C LEU A 756 -5.08 -20.83 39.82
N ASP A 757 -4.23 -19.85 40.15
CA ASP A 757 -3.01 -20.02 40.94
C ASP A 757 -3.28 -20.13 42.46
N GLY A 758 -4.54 -20.17 42.89
CA GLY A 758 -4.94 -20.27 44.29
C GLY A 758 -4.71 -19.00 45.12
N LEU A 759 -4.49 -17.86 44.46
CA LEU A 759 -4.24 -16.58 45.11
C LEU A 759 -5.55 -15.86 45.47
N VAL A 760 -5.50 -15.12 46.58
CA VAL A 760 -6.63 -14.26 47.01
C VAL A 760 -6.73 -13.05 46.09
N VAL A 761 -7.89 -12.88 45.44
CA VAL A 761 -8.18 -11.74 44.57
C VAL A 761 -8.97 -10.67 45.32
N ASN A 762 -8.35 -9.53 45.56
CA ASN A 762 -8.96 -8.31 46.08
C ASN A 762 -8.35 -7.08 45.38
N GLU A 763 -8.82 -5.87 45.71
CA GLU A 763 -8.43 -4.63 45.01
C GLU A 763 -6.92 -4.39 45.07
N GLU A 764 -6.31 -4.63 46.23
CA GLU A 764 -4.88 -4.41 46.46
C GLU A 764 -4.02 -5.47 45.76
N THR A 765 -4.42 -6.76 45.86
CA THR A 765 -3.64 -7.85 45.27
C THR A 765 -3.70 -7.82 43.74
N LEU A 766 -4.87 -7.51 43.16
CA LEU A 766 -5.04 -7.40 41.72
C LEU A 766 -4.26 -6.21 41.14
N LEU A 767 -4.30 -5.06 41.82
CA LEU A 767 -3.49 -3.90 41.43
C LEU A 767 -2.00 -4.22 41.50
N LYS A 768 -1.54 -4.87 42.59
CA LYS A 768 -0.13 -5.23 42.76
C LYS A 768 0.37 -6.18 41.67
N GLU A 769 -0.42 -7.19 41.30
CA GLU A 769 -0.06 -8.10 40.20
C GLU A 769 -0.05 -7.39 38.84
N TYR A 770 -0.99 -6.48 38.58
CA TYR A 770 -0.98 -5.65 37.37
C TYR A 770 0.29 -4.79 37.27
N LEU A 771 0.63 -4.06 38.32
CA LEU A 771 1.81 -3.19 38.36
C LEU A 771 3.11 -4.00 38.17
N LYS A 772 3.16 -5.20 38.76
CA LYS A 772 4.29 -6.13 38.61
C LYS A 772 4.40 -6.70 37.20
N LEU A 773 3.29 -7.15 36.60
CA LEU A 773 3.27 -7.79 35.29
C LEU A 773 3.77 -6.86 34.18
N TYR A 774 3.46 -5.57 34.29
CA TYR A 774 3.77 -4.57 33.27
C TYR A 774 4.84 -3.55 33.69
N ASN A 775 5.45 -3.72 34.87
CA ASN A 775 6.49 -2.84 35.42
C ASN A 775 6.07 -1.35 35.47
N ILE A 776 4.92 -1.08 36.06
CA ILE A 776 4.33 0.27 36.18
C ILE A 776 4.41 0.74 37.63
N GLY A 777 4.63 2.03 37.85
CA GLY A 777 4.71 2.62 39.20
C GLY A 777 3.35 2.86 39.88
N ASP A 778 2.33 3.32 39.14
CA ASP A 778 1.00 3.61 39.68
C ASP A 778 -0.09 3.49 38.60
N PHE A 779 -1.34 3.29 39.02
CA PHE A 779 -2.52 3.24 38.15
C PHE A 779 -3.63 4.17 38.68
N LYS A 780 -3.95 5.20 37.90
CA LYS A 780 -4.86 6.28 38.29
C LYS A 780 -6.33 5.85 38.42
N TYR A 781 -6.76 4.84 37.66
CA TYR A 781 -8.17 4.47 37.49
C TYR A 781 -8.60 3.31 38.41
N LYS A 782 -8.30 3.40 39.72
CA LYS A 782 -8.59 2.34 40.70
C LYS A 782 -10.06 1.89 40.75
N TYR A 783 -11.00 2.75 40.35
CA TYR A 783 -12.42 2.39 40.25
C TYR A 783 -12.66 1.20 39.30
N LEU A 784 -11.84 1.05 38.25
CA LEU A 784 -12.01 -0.02 37.26
C LEU A 784 -11.73 -1.38 37.91
N ILE A 785 -10.69 -1.45 38.73
CA ILE A 785 -10.32 -2.65 39.49
C ILE A 785 -11.46 -3.02 40.45
N LYS A 786 -11.97 -2.03 41.18
CA LYS A 786 -13.10 -2.21 42.10
C LYS A 786 -14.34 -2.74 41.38
N ARG A 787 -14.67 -2.17 40.21
CA ARG A 787 -15.78 -2.62 39.37
C ARG A 787 -15.60 -4.07 38.94
N ILE A 788 -14.42 -4.41 38.41
CA ILE A 788 -14.12 -5.76 37.90
C ILE A 788 -14.20 -6.80 39.01
N ILE A 789 -13.70 -6.49 40.21
CA ILE A 789 -13.83 -7.39 41.37
C ILE A 789 -15.29 -7.59 41.77
N SER A 790 -16.12 -6.54 41.70
CA SER A 790 -17.56 -6.67 41.96
C SER A 790 -18.24 -7.57 40.93
N GLU A 791 -17.97 -7.36 39.63
CA GLU A 791 -18.57 -8.16 38.55
C GLU A 791 -18.11 -9.64 38.63
N LEU A 792 -16.84 -9.90 38.98
CA LEU A 792 -16.29 -11.25 39.17
C LEU A 792 -16.82 -11.99 40.41
N LYS A 793 -17.46 -11.29 41.37
CA LYS A 793 -18.13 -11.89 42.52
C LYS A 793 -19.55 -12.35 42.18
N GLU A 794 -20.22 -11.65 41.26
CA GLU A 794 -21.57 -12.01 40.78
C GLU A 794 -21.54 -13.16 39.77
N GLU A 795 -20.46 -13.30 39.00
CA GLU A 795 -20.26 -14.39 38.04
C GLU A 795 -19.79 -15.70 38.72
N SER A 796 -20.73 -16.61 38.97
CA SER A 796 -20.53 -17.95 39.55
C SER A 796 -19.86 -18.96 38.61
N PHE A 797 -18.79 -18.56 37.90
CA PHE A 797 -18.16 -19.38 36.85
C PHE A 797 -16.98 -20.25 37.32
N PHE A 798 -16.53 -20.13 38.57
CA PHE A 798 -15.18 -20.58 38.97
C PHE A 798 -15.13 -21.68 40.05
N VAL A 799 -16.23 -22.41 40.29
CA VAL A 799 -16.23 -23.52 41.24
C VAL A 799 -15.91 -24.82 40.50
N GLY A 800 -14.69 -25.35 40.66
CA GLY A 800 -14.41 -26.77 40.45
C GLY A 800 -13.61 -27.19 39.21
N ALA A 801 -12.65 -26.41 38.72
CA ALA A 801 -11.70 -26.96 37.75
C ALA A 801 -10.73 -27.93 38.49
N GLU A 802 -10.74 -29.21 38.13
CA GLU A 802 -9.80 -30.22 38.66
C GLU A 802 -8.40 -30.03 38.06
N GLU A 803 -7.36 -30.13 38.91
CA GLU A 803 -5.93 -29.81 38.70
C GLU A 803 -5.29 -30.36 37.40
N LYS A 804 -5.97 -31.25 36.67
CA LYS A 804 -5.48 -31.89 35.44
C LYS A 804 -6.03 -31.33 34.11
N LYS A 805 -6.98 -30.36 34.11
CA LYS A 805 -7.55 -29.73 32.88
C LYS A 805 -7.11 -28.25 32.66
N TYR A 806 -5.96 -27.85 33.21
CA TYR A 806 -5.54 -26.45 33.32
C TYR A 806 -4.64 -25.89 32.20
N LYS A 807 -4.05 -26.73 31.34
CA LYS A 807 -3.04 -26.28 30.36
C LYS A 807 -3.62 -25.28 29.35
N ARG A 808 -4.71 -25.65 28.66
CA ARG A 808 -5.33 -24.82 27.60
C ARG A 808 -5.86 -23.49 28.12
N ILE A 809 -6.53 -23.50 29.28
CA ILE A 809 -7.04 -22.27 29.93
C ILE A 809 -5.88 -21.30 30.23
N ASN A 810 -4.78 -21.81 30.81
CA ASN A 810 -3.61 -21.01 31.12
C ASN A 810 -2.93 -20.45 29.85
N GLU A 811 -2.86 -21.23 28.78
CA GLU A 811 -2.32 -20.76 27.49
C GLU A 811 -3.20 -19.69 26.85
N THR A 812 -4.54 -19.83 26.86
CA THR A 812 -5.46 -18.79 26.38
C THR A 812 -5.31 -17.49 27.18
N ILE A 813 -5.17 -17.58 28.52
CA ILE A 813 -4.96 -16.40 29.36
C ILE A 813 -3.63 -15.73 29.04
N LYS A 814 -2.54 -16.50 28.90
CA LYS A 814 -1.24 -15.98 28.48
C LYS A 814 -1.32 -15.27 27.13
N PHE A 815 -2.02 -15.90 26.16
CA PHE A 815 -2.20 -15.34 24.82
C PHE A 815 -2.94 -14.01 24.86
N ALA A 816 -4.05 -13.96 25.60
CA ALA A 816 -4.87 -12.76 25.72
C ALA A 816 -4.12 -11.61 26.41
N LEU A 817 -3.33 -11.90 27.46
CA LEU A 817 -2.50 -10.90 28.13
C LEU A 817 -1.35 -10.40 27.23
N TRP A 818 -0.76 -11.29 26.43
CA TRP A 818 0.24 -10.93 25.43
C TRP A 818 -0.36 -10.05 24.33
N SER A 819 -1.54 -10.42 23.82
CA SER A 819 -2.28 -9.65 22.80
C SER A 819 -2.60 -8.24 23.28
N PHE A 820 -3.05 -8.09 24.54
CA PHE A 820 -3.28 -6.79 25.17
C PHE A 820 -2.00 -5.92 25.17
N ASN A 821 -0.86 -6.48 25.57
CA ASN A 821 0.42 -5.76 25.61
C ASN A 821 0.90 -5.33 24.21
N LYS A 822 0.59 -6.12 23.17
CA LYS A 822 0.96 -5.81 21.79
C LYS A 822 0.05 -4.77 21.13
N THR A 823 -1.23 -4.79 21.46
CA THR A 823 -2.24 -3.94 20.82
C THR A 823 -2.45 -2.60 21.51
N ILE A 824 -2.19 -2.52 22.82
CA ILE A 824 -2.45 -1.33 23.62
C ILE A 824 -1.14 -0.81 24.22
N ASN A 825 -0.82 0.47 23.98
CA ASN A 825 0.28 1.13 24.68
C ASN A 825 -0.08 1.27 26.17
N ILE A 826 0.56 0.46 27.00
CA ILE A 826 0.33 0.40 28.44
C ILE A 826 0.54 1.76 29.12
N LYS A 827 1.55 2.54 28.69
CA LYS A 827 1.79 3.86 29.29
C LYS A 827 0.60 4.79 29.06
N ASP A 828 0.13 4.85 27.81
CA ASP A 828 -1.02 5.67 27.43
C ASP A 828 -2.31 5.19 28.13
N PHE A 829 -2.50 3.87 28.25
CA PHE A 829 -3.64 3.27 28.96
C PHE A 829 -3.64 3.65 30.45
N ASN A 830 -2.48 3.60 31.13
CA ASN A 830 -2.38 4.00 32.54
C ASN A 830 -2.70 5.46 32.78
N GLU A 831 -2.37 6.32 31.81
CA GLU A 831 -2.63 7.75 31.90
C GLU A 831 -4.07 8.12 31.50
N ASN A 832 -4.62 7.51 30.46
CA ASN A 832 -5.84 7.99 29.79
C ASN A 832 -6.99 6.97 29.68
N ILE A 833 -6.82 5.71 30.10
CA ILE A 833 -7.72 4.53 30.02
C ILE A 833 -8.28 4.18 28.62
N LEU A 834 -8.59 5.19 27.80
CA LEU A 834 -8.92 5.14 26.39
C LEU A 834 -7.69 5.58 25.57
N VAL A 835 -7.18 4.68 24.74
CA VAL A 835 -6.05 4.94 23.86
C VAL A 835 -6.56 5.55 22.55
N LYS A 836 -5.96 6.67 22.14
CA LYS A 836 -6.35 7.39 20.92
C LYS A 836 -6.20 6.49 19.69
N TYR A 837 -7.15 6.62 18.77
CA TYR A 837 -7.26 5.88 17.50
C TYR A 837 -7.47 4.37 17.62
N ASP A 838 -7.66 3.86 18.84
CA ASP A 838 -8.09 2.48 19.05
C ASP A 838 -9.62 2.35 18.90
N ARG A 839 -10.08 1.12 18.66
CA ARG A 839 -11.48 0.78 18.39
C ARG A 839 -12.15 0.26 19.66
N TYR A 840 -13.32 0.80 19.98
CA TYR A 840 -14.09 0.44 21.15
C TYR A 840 -15.55 0.15 20.79
N THR A 841 -16.08 -0.92 21.38
CA THR A 841 -17.51 -1.16 21.44
C THR A 841 -18.14 -0.34 22.57
N ARG A 842 -19.44 -0.07 22.48
CA ARG A 842 -20.15 0.64 23.55
C ARG A 842 -20.10 -0.10 24.89
N LEU A 843 -20.08 -1.44 24.87
CA LEU A 843 -19.99 -2.26 26.07
C LEU A 843 -18.63 -2.08 26.77
N GLU A 844 -17.54 -2.04 26.01
CA GLU A 844 -16.21 -1.78 26.56
C GLU A 844 -16.13 -0.38 27.18
N LEU A 845 -16.68 0.63 26.51
CA LEU A 845 -16.73 1.99 27.06
C LEU A 845 -17.54 2.10 28.35
N GLN A 846 -18.65 1.37 28.47
CA GLN A 846 -19.42 1.31 29.71
C GLN A 846 -18.59 0.77 30.88
N ILE A 847 -17.70 -0.19 30.62
CA ILE A 847 -16.82 -0.78 31.64
C ILE A 847 -15.68 0.19 31.98
N LEU A 848 -14.97 0.69 30.97
CA LEU A 848 -13.78 1.55 31.15
C LEU A 848 -14.12 2.90 31.81
N LEU A 849 -15.29 3.47 31.52
CA LEU A 849 -15.71 4.79 32.04
C LEU A 849 -16.64 4.69 33.27
N ASP A 850 -16.72 3.53 33.91
CA ASP A 850 -17.54 3.28 35.12
C ASP A 850 -19.03 3.67 34.99
N SER A 851 -19.64 3.34 33.85
CA SER A 851 -21.08 3.57 33.63
C SER A 851 -21.92 2.80 34.65
N LYS A 852 -22.82 3.51 35.35
CA LYS A 852 -23.76 2.93 36.33
C LYS A 852 -25.08 2.41 35.72
N VAL A 853 -25.31 2.67 34.43
CA VAL A 853 -26.49 2.12 33.73
C VAL A 853 -26.27 0.65 33.34
N PRO A 854 -27.35 -0.15 33.18
CA PRO A 854 -27.23 -1.56 32.80
C PRO A 854 -26.43 -1.78 31.51
N LYS A 855 -25.72 -2.92 31.42
CA LYS A 855 -24.91 -3.30 30.25
C LYS A 855 -25.77 -3.32 28.97
N GLY A 856 -25.27 -2.72 27.89
CA GLY A 856 -25.93 -2.71 26.57
C GLY A 856 -27.05 -1.66 26.38
N THR A 857 -27.20 -0.72 27.33
CA THR A 857 -28.23 0.34 27.27
C THR A 857 -27.83 1.58 26.48
N TRP A 858 -26.54 1.79 26.16
CA TRP A 858 -26.08 2.91 25.34
C TRP A 858 -26.56 2.75 23.88
N ARG A 859 -27.75 3.28 23.58
CA ARG A 859 -28.40 3.17 22.26
C ARG A 859 -28.49 4.49 21.49
N SER A 860 -28.33 5.63 22.17
CA SER A 860 -28.40 6.99 21.63
C SER A 860 -27.12 7.46 20.91
N GLY A 861 -27.20 8.61 20.24
CA GLY A 861 -26.07 9.30 19.59
C GLY A 861 -25.07 9.94 20.57
N TYR A 862 -25.43 10.01 21.86
CA TYR A 862 -24.50 10.29 22.95
C TYR A 862 -24.83 9.41 24.16
N ALA A 863 -23.88 9.24 25.06
CA ALA A 863 -24.08 8.70 26.41
C ALA A 863 -23.21 9.50 27.38
N ASN A 864 -23.53 9.44 28.68
CA ASN A 864 -22.73 10.12 29.69
C ASN A 864 -22.59 9.26 30.95
N THR A 865 -21.50 9.50 31.67
CA THR A 865 -21.20 8.97 33.00
C THR A 865 -21.21 10.13 34.00
N ALA A 866 -20.69 9.91 35.20
CA ALA A 866 -20.52 10.99 36.18
C ALA A 866 -19.46 12.03 35.76
N ARG A 867 -18.51 11.65 34.88
CA ARG A 867 -17.35 12.47 34.51
C ARG A 867 -17.18 12.64 32.99
N ASP A 868 -17.86 11.84 32.19
CA ASP A 868 -17.56 11.73 30.77
C ASP A 868 -18.84 11.85 29.93
N ILE A 869 -18.71 12.50 28.78
CA ILE A 869 -19.73 12.61 27.74
C ILE A 869 -19.15 11.93 26.51
N CYS A 870 -19.74 10.81 26.08
CA CYS A 870 -19.33 10.07 24.90
C CYS A 870 -20.25 10.41 23.73
N LEU A 871 -19.70 11.01 22.67
CA LEU A 871 -20.41 11.33 21.43
C LEU A 871 -20.10 10.25 20.39
N PHE A 872 -21.16 9.67 19.81
CA PHE A 872 -21.06 8.59 18.83
C PHE A 872 -21.48 9.06 17.44
N ILE A 873 -20.56 9.02 16.49
CA ILE A 873 -20.75 9.44 15.11
C ILE A 873 -20.69 8.22 14.19
N THR A 874 -21.66 8.11 13.28
CA THR A 874 -21.65 7.14 12.18
C THR A 874 -21.71 7.91 10.87
N ASN A 875 -20.75 7.69 9.97
CA ASN A 875 -20.58 8.52 8.75
C ASN A 875 -21.43 8.05 7.57
N ASP A 876 -21.88 6.79 7.59
CA ASP A 876 -22.72 6.17 6.56
C ASP A 876 -24.15 6.76 6.53
N LYS A 877 -24.45 7.51 5.46
CA LYS A 877 -25.74 8.19 5.24
C LYS A 877 -26.75 7.34 4.47
N GLU A 878 -26.32 6.24 3.84
CA GLU A 878 -27.15 5.41 2.95
C GLU A 878 -27.89 4.30 3.71
N HIS A 879 -27.25 3.69 4.73
CA HIS A 879 -27.86 2.62 5.53
C HIS A 879 -28.73 3.11 6.70
N VAL A 880 -28.88 4.43 6.88
CA VAL A 880 -29.81 5.01 7.86
C VAL A 880 -31.19 5.10 7.21
N ASN A 881 -31.96 4.00 7.30
CA ASN A 881 -33.33 3.86 6.77
C ASN A 881 -34.38 4.79 7.41
N VAL A 882 -33.97 5.68 8.30
CA VAL A 882 -34.84 6.48 9.16
C VAL A 882 -34.43 7.94 9.02
N GLU A 883 -35.19 8.75 8.28
CA GLU A 883 -34.83 10.15 7.95
C GLU A 883 -34.53 11.01 9.18
N HIS A 884 -35.20 10.78 10.31
CA HIS A 884 -34.99 11.51 11.57
C HIS A 884 -33.73 11.10 12.35
N LEU A 885 -32.96 10.12 11.86
CA LEU A 885 -31.63 9.74 12.37
C LEU A 885 -30.48 10.20 11.46
N LYS A 886 -30.76 10.87 10.34
CA LYS A 886 -29.75 11.50 9.48
C LYS A 886 -29.28 12.81 10.11
N TYR A 887 -28.40 12.71 11.09
CA TYR A 887 -27.75 13.84 11.76
C TYR A 887 -26.69 14.49 10.86
N ASP A 888 -26.59 15.82 10.84
CA ASP A 888 -25.54 16.57 10.12
C ASP A 888 -24.23 16.54 10.91
N ASN A 889 -23.63 15.34 10.99
CA ASN A 889 -22.30 15.13 11.56
C ASN A 889 -21.27 15.21 10.43
N SER A 890 -20.28 16.08 10.55
CA SER A 890 -19.22 16.23 9.54
C SER A 890 -17.89 16.62 10.16
N LEU A 891 -16.81 16.23 9.49
CA LEU A 891 -15.47 16.70 9.83
C LEU A 891 -15.22 18.03 9.11
N ILE A 892 -15.07 19.13 9.85
CA ILE A 892 -14.82 20.47 9.29
C ILE A 892 -13.33 20.65 8.97
N SER A 893 -12.46 20.13 9.82
CA SER A 893 -11.00 20.13 9.64
C SER A 893 -10.37 18.97 10.42
N ASP A 894 -9.05 18.82 10.37
CA ASP A 894 -8.32 17.85 11.19
C ASP A 894 -8.45 18.08 12.72
N GLN A 895 -9.08 19.16 13.15
CA GLN A 895 -9.28 19.48 14.57
C GLN A 895 -10.72 19.87 14.95
N LEU A 896 -11.61 20.12 13.98
CA LEU A 896 -12.99 20.57 14.24
C LEU A 896 -14.01 19.55 13.72
N ILE A 897 -14.92 19.13 14.58
CA ILE A 897 -15.99 18.18 14.26
C ILE A 897 -17.34 18.81 14.52
N LYS A 898 -18.21 18.77 13.53
CA LYS A 898 -19.63 19.08 13.68
C LYS A 898 -20.38 17.85 14.17
N TRP A 899 -21.16 18.04 15.23
CA TRP A 899 -22.06 17.02 15.78
C TRP A 899 -23.46 17.58 15.98
N SER A 900 -24.48 16.87 15.50
CA SER A 900 -25.88 17.21 15.74
C SER A 900 -26.45 16.41 16.90
N SER A 901 -27.08 17.11 17.84
CA SER A 901 -27.76 16.53 18.99
C SER A 901 -29.10 15.87 18.61
N GLN A 902 -29.73 15.20 19.58
CA GLN A 902 -31.07 14.65 19.38
C GLN A 902 -32.11 15.76 19.15
N PRO A 903 -33.17 15.52 18.35
CA PRO A 903 -34.14 16.55 17.94
C PRO A 903 -34.82 17.34 19.06
N LYS A 904 -34.85 16.84 20.30
CA LYS A 904 -35.46 17.54 21.44
C LYS A 904 -34.47 18.42 22.22
N THR A 905 -33.19 18.39 21.89
CA THR A 905 -32.15 19.12 22.61
C THR A 905 -32.14 20.57 22.16
N ALA A 906 -32.25 21.49 23.11
CA ALA A 906 -32.17 22.93 22.91
C ALA A 906 -31.07 23.50 23.81
N HIS A 907 -30.53 24.67 23.50
CA HIS A 907 -29.52 25.36 24.31
C HIS A 907 -29.99 25.54 25.76
N THR A 908 -31.30 25.72 25.98
CA THR A 908 -31.90 25.88 27.31
C THR A 908 -32.18 24.57 28.04
N SER A 909 -32.08 23.41 27.38
CA SER A 909 -32.34 22.12 28.03
C SER A 909 -31.18 21.71 28.94
N SER A 910 -31.44 20.86 29.93
CA SER A 910 -30.39 20.33 30.82
C SER A 910 -29.26 19.66 30.06
N VAL A 911 -29.59 18.92 28.99
CA VAL A 911 -28.62 18.26 28.11
C VAL A 911 -27.83 19.27 27.27
N GLY A 912 -28.48 20.31 26.74
CA GLY A 912 -27.80 21.37 26.00
C GLY A 912 -26.83 22.15 26.89
N GLN A 913 -27.26 22.50 28.10
CA GLN A 913 -26.41 23.16 29.10
C GLN A 913 -25.26 22.27 29.57
N MET A 914 -25.45 20.95 29.65
CA MET A 914 -24.37 19.99 29.94
C MET A 914 -23.29 20.02 28.85
N PHE A 915 -23.67 20.09 27.57
CA PHE A 915 -22.70 20.18 26.47
C PHE A 915 -21.95 21.52 26.47
N ILE A 916 -22.66 22.64 26.64
CA ILE A 916 -22.06 23.99 26.59
C ILE A 916 -21.13 24.22 27.78
N ASN A 917 -21.54 23.81 28.98
CA ASN A 917 -20.80 24.08 30.21
C ASN A 917 -19.96 22.89 30.69
N HIS A 918 -19.68 21.89 29.85
CA HIS A 918 -19.01 20.63 30.25
C HIS A 918 -17.73 20.88 31.07
N ALA A 919 -16.90 21.85 30.66
CA ALA A 919 -15.66 22.20 31.36
C ALA A 919 -15.90 22.81 32.75
N LYS A 920 -17.00 23.55 32.95
CA LYS A 920 -17.35 24.14 34.26
C LYS A 920 -17.88 23.10 35.24
N ILE A 921 -18.50 22.04 34.73
CA ILE A 921 -19.04 20.93 35.53
C ILE A 921 -18.06 19.74 35.61
N ASP A 922 -16.80 19.95 35.24
CA ASP A 922 -15.71 18.96 35.28
C ASP A 922 -16.03 17.67 34.50
N MET A 923 -16.67 17.81 33.33
CA MET A 923 -16.97 16.72 32.42
C MET A 923 -16.09 16.72 31.17
N ASN A 924 -15.49 15.57 30.88
CA ASN A 924 -14.69 15.31 29.68
C ASN A 924 -15.60 14.93 28.51
N VAL A 925 -15.36 15.48 27.32
CA VAL A 925 -16.10 15.11 26.10
C VAL A 925 -15.21 14.25 25.22
N HIS A 926 -15.67 13.04 24.91
CA HIS A 926 -14.98 12.04 24.12
C HIS A 926 -15.69 11.87 22.77
N ILE A 927 -14.92 11.90 21.69
CA ILE A 927 -15.46 11.70 20.33
C ILE A 927 -15.14 10.31 19.81
N PHE A 928 -16.18 9.59 19.40
CA PHE A 928 -16.10 8.25 18.84
C PHE A 928 -16.76 8.23 17.46
N ILE A 929 -16.07 7.68 16.46
CA ILE A 929 -16.55 7.67 15.07
C ILE A 929 -16.43 6.29 14.45
N ARG A 930 -17.38 5.94 13.57
CA ARG A 930 -17.29 4.75 12.72
C ARG A 930 -17.83 5.06 11.33
N LYS A 931 -17.38 4.29 10.34
CA LYS A 931 -17.87 4.37 8.97
C LYS A 931 -19.33 3.89 8.90
N SER A 932 -19.54 2.58 9.02
CA SER A 932 -20.85 1.92 8.90
C SER A 932 -21.30 1.33 10.25
N PRO A 933 -22.63 1.21 10.51
CA PRO A 933 -23.12 0.63 11.75
C PRO A 933 -22.80 -0.86 11.92
N TYR A 934 -22.61 -1.58 10.81
CA TYR A 934 -22.36 -3.01 10.81
C TYR A 934 -21.06 -3.36 10.09
N THR A 935 -20.42 -4.44 10.52
CA THR A 935 -19.32 -5.08 9.79
C THR A 935 -19.90 -5.92 8.65
N GLU A 936 -19.05 -6.41 7.74
CA GLU A 936 -19.47 -7.27 6.63
C GLU A 936 -20.26 -8.52 7.09
N ASP A 937 -19.95 -9.03 8.29
CA ASP A 937 -20.65 -10.17 8.90
C ASP A 937 -21.98 -9.79 9.59
N LYS A 938 -22.49 -8.57 9.36
CA LYS A 938 -23.68 -8.01 10.02
C LYS A 938 -23.57 -7.90 11.55
N LYS A 939 -22.34 -7.92 12.10
CA LYS A 939 -22.10 -7.61 13.53
C LYS A 939 -22.00 -6.10 13.71
N THR A 940 -22.21 -5.60 14.92
CA THR A 940 -22.09 -4.15 15.18
C THR A 940 -20.63 -3.71 15.07
N SER A 941 -20.35 -2.70 14.24
CA SER A 941 -18.99 -2.14 14.10
C SER A 941 -18.58 -1.36 15.34
N PRO A 942 -17.33 -1.53 15.83
CA PRO A 942 -16.77 -0.70 16.90
C PRO A 942 -16.52 0.73 16.41
N PHE A 943 -16.30 1.65 17.35
CA PHE A 943 -15.99 3.05 17.08
C PHE A 943 -14.52 3.34 17.33
N ILE A 944 -13.90 4.13 16.45
CA ILE A 944 -12.56 4.69 16.61
C ILE A 944 -12.64 5.88 17.57
N TYR A 945 -11.79 5.90 18.60
CA TYR A 945 -11.70 7.02 19.54
C TYR A 945 -10.79 8.13 19.01
N LEU A 946 -11.31 9.34 18.80
CA LEU A 946 -10.54 10.48 18.29
C LEU A 946 -9.86 11.31 19.37
N GLY A 947 -10.22 11.09 20.64
CA GLY A 947 -9.70 11.86 21.77
C GLY A 947 -10.73 12.77 22.43
N LEU A 948 -10.21 13.61 23.32
CA LEU A 948 -10.97 14.63 24.03
C LEU A 948 -11.27 15.84 23.13
N ALA A 949 -12.43 16.44 23.33
CA ALA A 949 -12.85 17.68 22.69
C ALA A 949 -13.35 18.70 23.71
N ASP A 950 -13.29 19.96 23.33
CA ASP A 950 -13.88 21.08 24.06
C ASP A 950 -14.95 21.75 23.18
N TYR A 951 -15.99 22.28 23.82
CA TYR A 951 -17.03 23.05 23.15
C TYR A 951 -16.41 24.26 22.44
N HIS A 952 -16.72 24.45 21.15
CA HIS A 952 -16.26 25.59 20.36
C HIS A 952 -17.39 26.59 20.12
N GLU A 953 -18.46 26.15 19.46
CA GLU A 953 -19.65 26.95 19.18
C GLU A 953 -20.85 26.03 18.90
N SER A 954 -22.06 26.57 18.96
CA SER A 954 -23.26 25.84 18.54
C SER A 954 -24.30 26.75 17.90
N SER A 955 -25.13 26.18 17.03
CA SER A 955 -26.23 26.85 16.36
C SER A 955 -27.45 25.94 16.20
N GLY A 956 -28.62 26.55 16.08
CA GLY A 956 -29.89 25.85 15.98
C GLY A 956 -30.39 25.29 17.32
N ASP A 957 -31.70 25.18 17.45
CA ASP A 957 -32.36 24.57 18.60
C ASP A 957 -33.29 23.47 18.09
N LYS A 958 -33.27 22.30 18.76
CA LYS A 958 -34.13 21.16 18.43
C LYS A 958 -33.98 20.66 16.97
N PRO A 959 -32.80 20.15 16.55
CA PRO A 959 -31.62 19.85 17.36
C PRO A 959 -30.59 21.00 17.40
N MET A 960 -29.77 21.01 18.45
CA MET A 960 -28.52 21.78 18.46
C MET A 960 -27.48 21.15 17.54
N ASN A 961 -26.81 21.98 16.73
CA ASN A 961 -25.60 21.63 15.99
C ASN A 961 -24.40 22.21 16.73
N ILE A 962 -23.50 21.36 17.21
CA ILE A 962 -22.37 21.75 18.04
C ILE A 962 -21.08 21.47 17.27
N VAL A 963 -20.20 22.46 17.22
CA VAL A 963 -18.83 22.29 16.75
C VAL A 963 -17.95 22.01 17.95
N TRP A 964 -17.25 20.90 17.90
CA TRP A 964 -16.32 20.43 18.91
C TRP A 964 -14.89 20.62 18.41
N LYS A 965 -14.03 21.19 19.25
CA LYS A 965 -12.60 21.32 18.98
C LYS A 965 -11.84 20.22 19.67
N LEU A 966 -11.23 19.32 18.91
CA LEU A 966 -10.40 18.26 19.45
C LEU A 966 -9.12 18.84 20.07
N LYS A 967 -8.69 18.26 21.19
CA LYS A 967 -7.42 18.60 21.85
C LYS A 967 -6.19 18.19 21.03
N ASN A 968 -6.36 17.22 20.13
CA ASN A 968 -5.31 16.74 19.23
C ASN A 968 -5.83 16.75 17.79
N ARG A 969 -4.95 17.01 16.82
CA ARG A 969 -5.28 16.86 15.41
C ARG A 969 -5.43 15.38 15.04
N ILE A 970 -6.40 15.08 14.20
CA ILE A 970 -6.65 13.75 13.67
C ILE A 970 -5.57 13.45 12.60
N PRO A 971 -4.89 12.31 12.65
CA PRO A 971 -3.95 11.90 11.62
C PRO A 971 -4.66 11.71 10.28
N GLN A 972 -3.99 12.07 9.17
CA GLN A 972 -4.53 11.90 7.82
C GLN A 972 -4.95 10.46 7.52
N SER A 973 -4.22 9.45 8.03
CA SER A 973 -4.59 8.04 7.87
C SER A 973 -5.96 7.71 8.45
N ILE A 974 -6.32 8.30 9.60
CA ILE A 974 -7.61 8.10 10.26
C ILE A 974 -8.71 8.89 9.53
N ILE A 975 -8.42 10.12 9.07
CA ILE A 975 -9.36 10.90 8.24
C ILE A 975 -9.71 10.12 6.97
N TYR A 976 -8.70 9.55 6.31
CA TYR A 976 -8.86 8.73 5.11
C TYR A 976 -9.67 7.46 5.36
N GLU A 977 -9.46 6.79 6.50
CA GLU A 977 -10.24 5.62 6.93
C GLU A 977 -11.72 5.98 7.15
N ILE A 978 -12.00 7.16 7.70
CA ILE A 978 -13.36 7.61 8.04
C ILE A 978 -14.13 8.15 6.83
N ASN A 979 -13.47 8.89 5.93
CA ASN A 979 -14.11 9.65 4.86
C ASN A 979 -14.11 8.96 3.49
N GLU A 980 -13.08 8.17 3.19
CA GLU A 980 -12.87 7.63 1.84
C GLU A 980 -12.82 6.11 1.81
N GLY A 981 -13.17 5.44 2.91
CA GLY A 981 -13.20 3.98 2.96
C GLY A 981 -14.29 3.38 2.09
#